data_AF-A0AAW5I0Q4-F1
#
_entry.id   AF-A0AAW5I0Q4-F1
#
_cell.length_a   1.000
_cell.length_b   1.000
_cell.length_c   1.000
_cell.angle_alpha   90.00
_cell.angle_beta   90.00
_cell.angle_gamma   90.00
#
_symmetry.space_group_name_H-M   'P 1'
#
loop_
_entity.id
_entity.type
_entity.pdbx_description
1 polymer ?
#
loop_
_entity_poly.entity_id
_entity_poly.type
_entity_poly.pdbx_seq_one_letter_code
_entity_poly.pdbx_strand_id
1 'polypeptide(L)'
;MKVFNSKLAAIGLAAFVFASCSDSTSDQGKESPAIIPADLTQVTLTSQDVDNSRVVNYKNSTANARKFFLTRAGETNFITGMPEDMPEEPGNALTVNGARDLIGEGKAFAISGKKTIDFTGKTIKNATIFIHGGSTMKYNATAGGNKFVLEGNAKLEYTGNGVMVAENDIVYVKEAIGKLAADGDMVINGTLYANLRSTSEAGKDLISGLGAIQEQTTAEKEKSITPTQNITFGQGAKAYINGSIRAINLKVENGAYVYAKKNLFNNDNNGNATINGNLYIGGFIKTRTLDVNGYLKAEEALKVTNAFNVHNGANVEASYINVTNNTKDGDKVIAKGEATLSLNGTGKITIGDKNVITANNLVTDNASAGQITLAGENAVAVIKAHKFTNNGKSKIVAFATPGTNSTFLLQFQENYSGSTQYNTFEDLDIAATYADYDKVADKTTPNVTLIDKAHKKYGYQWSGDPATIASQAKLDLIASEESKGGQSATCIQSANNNKLYVSYHTYGDKNFGGNIEVLSMTGNQLHVDANKAAENCDYNHLIVDGNSLYLAGSGTKSAGAFLGKVDLNGGNLGDEVKLYAIDNKTKMDANSVAAFDGEHIVATTKGLTSFDNEFSHWNKTGDEGKSVVVANSKLYTLDVKGNVNVYDNKNLENPIKTYNVGEVTPTNNKAVLAVDESNGTIYVCKGENGVAKISSTGDVKTDFFTCPTFTKPEKTELAGKVKGRANGIAVGGEYIYVACGGYGLVVLDKEGHVVCHRKANAYNAKDNSGSANYVAVDIVNGEEYAFVAYGQNRVQVFKVTKTK
;
A
#
# COMPACT_ATOMS: atom_id res chain seq x y z
N MET A 1 -60.05 80.59 7.34
CA MET A 1 -60.75 79.49 8.06
C MET A 1 -59.79 78.34 8.24
N LYS A 2 -59.80 77.71 9.43
CA LYS A 2 -59.23 76.40 9.87
C LYS A 2 -57.84 75.95 9.33
N VAL A 3 -56.75 75.73 10.11
CA VAL A 3 -56.52 74.99 11.40
C VAL A 3 -56.43 73.46 11.16
N PHE A 4 -55.43 72.67 11.63
CA PHE A 4 -54.45 72.78 12.75
C PHE A 4 -53.10 72.03 12.52
N ASN A 5 -52.03 72.42 13.24
CA ASN A 5 -50.96 71.64 13.96
C ASN A 5 -50.33 70.31 13.46
N SER A 6 -49.08 69.92 13.80
CA SER A 6 -47.89 70.63 14.39
C SER A 6 -46.66 69.71 14.63
N LYS A 7 -45.41 70.25 14.52
CA LYS A 7 -44.18 70.08 15.40
C LYS A 7 -43.64 68.65 15.73
N LEU A 8 -42.35 68.34 15.99
CA LEU A 8 -40.97 68.93 15.95
C LEU A 8 -39.98 67.70 15.93
N ALA A 9 -38.63 67.69 15.95
CA ALA A 9 -37.50 68.64 16.02
C ALA A 9 -36.31 68.12 15.15
N ALA A 10 -35.07 68.63 15.02
CA ALA A 10 -33.93 68.95 15.94
C ALA A 10 -33.42 67.76 16.80
N ILE A 11 -32.12 67.48 16.96
CA ILE A 11 -30.85 68.26 16.88
C ILE A 11 -29.78 67.37 16.18
N GLY A 12 -28.72 67.83 15.51
CA GLY A 12 -28.23 69.16 15.14
C GLY A 12 -26.74 69.09 14.72
N LEU A 13 -26.34 69.86 13.70
CA LEU A 13 -24.99 69.81 13.11
C LEU A 13 -24.22 71.11 13.40
N ALA A 14 -22.98 70.99 13.88
CA ALA A 14 -21.99 72.08 13.87
C ALA A 14 -20.56 71.51 13.84
N ALA A 15 -19.68 72.10 13.04
CA ALA A 15 -18.25 71.84 13.05
C ALA A 15 -17.50 73.12 13.44
N PHE A 16 -16.39 72.99 14.17
CA PHE A 16 -15.44 74.07 14.44
C PHE A 16 -14.01 73.51 14.50
N VAL A 17 -13.02 74.39 14.35
CA VAL A 17 -11.60 74.05 14.15
C VAL A 17 -10.73 74.93 15.07
N PHE A 18 -9.50 74.47 15.33
CA PHE A 18 -8.32 75.15 15.89
C PHE A 18 -8.00 75.00 17.39
N ALA A 19 -6.99 74.15 17.62
CA ALA A 19 -5.70 74.44 18.27
C ALA A 19 -5.60 74.89 19.74
N SER A 20 -4.72 74.20 20.47
CA SER A 20 -3.83 74.77 21.50
C SER A 20 -2.47 74.04 21.47
N CYS A 21 -1.37 74.77 21.66
CA CYS A 21 0.01 74.24 21.63
C CYS A 21 0.60 74.10 23.05
N SER A 22 1.92 73.86 23.14
CA SER A 22 2.78 74.03 24.33
C SER A 22 2.82 72.83 25.30
N ASP A 23 3.97 72.28 25.72
CA ASP A 23 5.35 72.57 25.25
C ASP A 23 6.34 71.41 25.46
N SER A 24 7.56 71.67 24.99
CA SER A 24 8.75 70.83 24.99
C SER A 24 9.21 70.22 26.33
N THR A 25 9.69 68.97 26.25
CA THR A 25 10.90 68.51 26.96
C THR A 25 11.81 67.78 25.98
N SER A 26 13.11 68.07 26.01
CA SER A 26 14.11 67.38 25.21
C SER A 26 14.53 66.06 25.85
N ASP A 27 14.43 64.95 25.12
CA ASP A 27 15.48 63.93 25.10
C ASP A 27 15.35 63.01 23.89
N GLN A 28 16.46 62.47 23.38
CA GLN A 28 16.47 61.53 22.25
C GLN A 28 16.22 60.08 22.72
N GLY A 29 15.02 59.82 23.25
CA GLY A 29 14.47 58.47 23.34
C GLY A 29 13.84 58.04 22.02
N LYS A 30 13.96 56.76 21.63
CA LYS A 30 13.16 56.20 20.53
C LYS A 30 11.67 56.32 20.89
N GLU A 31 10.85 56.84 19.98
CA GLU A 31 9.40 56.71 20.11
C GLU A 31 9.02 55.22 20.13
N SER A 32 8.18 54.82 21.09
CA SER A 32 7.64 53.46 21.13
C SER A 32 6.70 53.21 19.95
N PRO A 33 6.59 51.98 19.42
CA PRO A 33 5.67 51.68 18.32
C PRO A 33 4.24 52.11 18.62
N ALA A 34 3.58 52.76 17.66
CA ALA A 34 2.19 53.17 17.81
C ALA A 34 1.28 51.93 17.91
N ILE A 35 0.62 51.77 19.06
CA ILE A 35 -0.31 50.68 19.32
C ILE A 35 -1.61 50.92 18.54
N ILE A 36 -2.04 49.89 17.81
CA ILE A 36 -3.28 49.82 17.04
C ILE A 36 -4.28 49.02 17.88
N PRO A 37 -5.45 49.60 18.26
CA PRO A 37 -6.47 48.88 19.01
C PRO A 37 -6.99 47.63 18.28
N ALA A 38 -7.43 46.63 19.05
CA ALA A 38 -8.02 45.40 18.52
C ALA A 38 -9.21 45.65 17.59
N ASP A 39 -9.07 45.30 16.30
CA ASP A 39 -10.15 45.30 15.31
C ASP A 39 -10.67 43.86 15.15
N LEU A 40 -11.72 43.52 15.89
CA LEU A 40 -12.25 42.16 16.05
C LEU A 40 -13.48 41.92 15.16
N THR A 41 -13.35 40.96 14.23
CA THR A 41 -14.47 40.32 13.53
C THR A 41 -14.67 38.89 14.04
N GLN A 42 -15.91 38.47 14.29
CA GLN A 42 -16.24 37.08 14.61
C GLN A 42 -16.86 36.38 13.39
N VAL A 43 -16.45 35.13 13.14
CA VAL A 43 -16.98 34.30 12.04
C VAL A 43 -17.35 32.93 12.56
N THR A 44 -18.55 32.45 12.24
CA THR A 44 -19.03 31.12 12.62
C THR A 44 -18.22 30.01 11.95
N LEU A 45 -17.79 29.02 12.74
CA LEU A 45 -17.17 27.79 12.27
C LEU A 45 -18.26 26.76 11.98
N THR A 46 -18.72 26.70 10.73
CA THR A 46 -19.75 25.77 10.30
C THR A 46 -19.19 24.34 10.27
N SER A 47 -19.78 23.47 11.10
CA SER A 47 -19.43 22.04 11.14
C SER A 47 -19.74 21.35 9.82
N GLN A 48 -18.87 20.42 9.44
CA GLN A 48 -18.92 19.68 8.18
C GLN A 48 -19.04 18.17 8.44
N ASP A 49 -19.44 17.42 7.42
CA ASP A 49 -19.53 15.97 7.50
C ASP A 49 -18.16 15.32 7.81
N VAL A 50 -18.13 14.53 8.88
CA VAL A 50 -16.96 13.77 9.36
C VAL A 50 -17.01 12.36 8.76
N ASP A 51 -16.58 12.24 7.50
CA ASP A 51 -16.51 10.97 6.78
C ASP A 51 -15.20 10.22 7.07
N ASN A 52 -15.21 9.35 8.09
CA ASN A 52 -14.05 8.49 8.38
C ASN A 52 -13.83 7.36 7.35
N SER A 53 -14.71 7.16 6.36
CA SER A 53 -14.42 6.21 5.26
C SER A 53 -13.34 6.72 4.29
N ARG A 54 -13.03 8.03 4.36
CA ARG A 54 -11.91 8.67 3.66
C ARG A 54 -10.53 8.40 4.29
N VAL A 55 -10.48 7.76 5.46
CA VAL A 55 -9.25 7.37 6.15
C VAL A 55 -8.89 5.92 5.81
N VAL A 56 -7.66 5.69 5.36
CA VAL A 56 -7.10 4.35 5.13
C VAL A 56 -6.01 4.08 6.14
N ASN A 57 -6.19 3.05 6.96
CA ASN A 57 -5.23 2.61 7.98
C ASN A 57 -4.57 1.29 7.54
N TYR A 58 -3.29 1.34 7.14
CA TYR A 58 -2.62 0.26 6.40
C TYR A 58 -2.04 -0.83 7.31
N LYS A 59 -1.64 -0.48 8.54
CA LYS A 59 -0.93 -1.36 9.49
C LYS A 59 -1.83 -1.92 10.59
N ASN A 60 -3.03 -2.39 10.21
CA ASN A 60 -4.03 -2.98 11.12
C ASN A 60 -3.88 -4.51 11.18
N SER A 61 -2.94 -4.98 12.01
CA SER A 61 -2.44 -6.36 12.02
C SER A 61 -3.34 -7.40 12.71
N THR A 62 -4.37 -7.01 13.47
CA THR A 62 -5.11 -7.95 14.35
C THR A 62 -6.56 -8.25 13.93
N ALA A 63 -7.27 -7.30 13.33
CA ALA A 63 -8.66 -7.48 12.89
C ALA A 63 -8.77 -7.69 11.36
N ASN A 64 -8.21 -6.74 10.59
CA ASN A 64 -8.31 -6.79 9.14
C ASN A 64 -7.38 -7.83 8.51
N ALA A 65 -6.20 -8.09 9.08
CA ALA A 65 -5.36 -9.22 8.67
C ALA A 65 -6.14 -10.55 8.68
N ARG A 66 -6.88 -10.83 9.78
CA ARG A 66 -7.75 -12.01 9.84
C ARG A 66 -8.82 -11.98 8.75
N LYS A 67 -9.54 -10.87 8.53
CA LYS A 67 -10.49 -10.77 7.40
C LYS A 67 -9.83 -10.98 6.03
N PHE A 68 -8.59 -10.54 5.83
CA PHE A 68 -7.78 -10.75 4.62
C PHE A 68 -7.33 -12.20 4.39
N PHE A 69 -7.34 -13.04 5.43
CA PHE A 69 -6.94 -14.44 5.41
C PHE A 69 -8.10 -15.41 5.76
N LEU A 70 -9.33 -14.92 5.91
CA LEU A 70 -10.47 -15.70 6.42
C LEU A 70 -11.23 -16.50 5.34
N THR A 71 -10.83 -16.39 4.06
CA THR A 71 -11.33 -17.23 2.96
C THR A 71 -10.55 -18.54 2.78
N ARG A 72 -9.90 -19.05 3.84
CA ARG A 72 -9.32 -20.42 3.92
C ARG A 72 -10.36 -21.57 3.82
N ALA A 73 -11.61 -21.27 3.44
CA ALA A 73 -12.68 -22.24 3.22
C ALA A 73 -12.40 -23.26 2.10
N GLY A 74 -11.36 -23.03 1.28
CA GLY A 74 -10.82 -24.03 0.36
C GLY A 74 -10.02 -25.13 1.06
N GLU A 75 -9.21 -24.79 2.08
CA GLU A 75 -8.22 -25.71 2.67
C GLU A 75 -8.83 -26.86 3.46
N THR A 76 -9.93 -26.61 4.18
CA THR A 76 -10.54 -27.60 5.11
C THR A 76 -11.14 -28.82 4.41
N ASN A 77 -11.28 -28.78 3.09
CA ASN A 77 -12.07 -29.72 2.30
C ASN A 77 -11.22 -30.58 1.35
N PHE A 78 -9.90 -30.38 1.28
CA PHE A 78 -9.00 -31.24 0.52
C PHE A 78 -8.80 -32.60 1.21
N ILE A 79 -8.87 -33.68 0.44
CA ILE A 79 -8.37 -34.99 0.87
C ILE A 79 -6.85 -35.04 0.66
N THR A 80 -6.08 -34.99 1.75
CA THR A 80 -4.61 -34.86 1.74
C THR A 80 -3.85 -36.17 1.95
N GLY A 81 -4.57 -37.29 2.09
CA GLY A 81 -4.03 -38.64 2.24
C GLY A 81 -4.94 -39.71 1.62
N MET A 82 -4.47 -40.95 1.67
CA MET A 82 -5.36 -42.11 1.54
C MET A 82 -6.24 -42.23 2.80
N PRO A 83 -7.48 -42.75 2.67
CA PRO A 83 -8.28 -43.12 3.83
C PRO A 83 -7.74 -44.39 4.46
N GLU A 84 -7.97 -44.57 5.75
CA GLU A 84 -7.58 -45.78 6.48
C GLU A 84 -8.59 -46.92 6.23
N ASP A 85 -9.86 -46.58 6.03
CA ASP A 85 -11.00 -47.48 5.76
C ASP A 85 -11.18 -47.80 4.26
N MET A 86 -10.08 -48.04 3.54
CA MET A 86 -10.15 -48.53 2.16
C MET A 86 -10.85 -49.90 2.08
N PRO A 87 -11.62 -50.20 1.02
CA PRO A 87 -12.26 -51.50 0.88
C PRO A 87 -11.25 -52.66 0.80
N GLU A 88 -11.50 -53.70 1.59
CA GLU A 88 -10.87 -55.01 1.50
C GLU A 88 -11.79 -56.00 0.78
N GLU A 89 -11.23 -57.00 0.08
CA GLU A 89 -12.03 -58.01 -0.62
C GLU A 89 -12.68 -58.96 0.40
N PRO A 90 -14.02 -59.04 0.48
CA PRO A 90 -14.68 -60.00 1.34
C PRO A 90 -14.63 -61.40 0.71
N GLY A 91 -14.47 -62.44 1.53
CA GLY A 91 -14.39 -63.84 1.07
C GLY A 91 -15.62 -64.41 0.33
N ASN A 92 -16.66 -63.59 0.11
CA ASN A 92 -17.83 -63.91 -0.72
C ASN A 92 -17.88 -63.09 -2.03
N ALA A 93 -16.80 -62.42 -2.41
CA ALA A 93 -16.72 -61.64 -3.66
C ALA A 93 -16.96 -62.51 -4.90
N LEU A 94 -17.78 -62.00 -5.83
CA LEU A 94 -18.21 -62.74 -7.01
C LEU A 94 -17.14 -62.68 -8.11
N THR A 95 -16.46 -63.79 -8.37
CA THR A 95 -15.44 -63.88 -9.43
C THR A 95 -16.03 -63.59 -10.81
N VAL A 96 -15.47 -62.61 -11.53
CA VAL A 96 -15.92 -62.20 -12.86
C VAL A 96 -14.95 -62.74 -13.90
N ASN A 97 -15.42 -63.74 -14.67
CA ASN A 97 -14.60 -64.43 -15.68
C ASN A 97 -14.84 -63.95 -17.13
N GLY A 98 -15.78 -63.02 -17.34
CA GLY A 98 -16.12 -62.46 -18.65
C GLY A 98 -17.12 -61.30 -18.54
N ALA A 99 -17.39 -60.63 -19.67
CA ALA A 99 -18.19 -59.42 -19.74
C ALA A 99 -19.67 -59.64 -19.35
N ARG A 100 -20.12 -58.99 -18.28
CA ARG A 100 -21.47 -59.09 -17.72
C ARG A 100 -21.86 -57.81 -16.99
N ASP A 101 -23.14 -57.62 -16.72
CA ASP A 101 -23.58 -56.54 -15.83
C ASP A 101 -23.12 -56.79 -14.38
N LEU A 102 -22.67 -55.73 -13.73
CA LEU A 102 -22.14 -55.68 -12.36
C LEU A 102 -23.06 -54.78 -11.53
N ILE A 103 -24.12 -55.39 -10.97
CA ILE A 103 -25.19 -54.65 -10.28
C ILE A 103 -25.44 -55.22 -8.89
N GLY A 104 -25.36 -54.34 -7.89
CA GLY A 104 -25.98 -54.54 -6.59
C GLY A 104 -25.24 -53.85 -5.46
N GLU A 105 -25.99 -53.05 -4.72
CA GLU A 105 -25.57 -52.40 -3.48
C GLU A 105 -24.99 -53.42 -2.49
N GLY A 106 -23.83 -53.09 -1.91
CA GLY A 106 -23.10 -53.95 -0.99
C GLY A 106 -22.45 -55.20 -1.62
N LYS A 107 -22.57 -55.44 -2.93
CA LYS A 107 -21.93 -56.61 -3.56
C LYS A 107 -20.48 -56.32 -3.96
N ALA A 108 -19.61 -57.27 -3.65
CA ALA A 108 -18.24 -57.33 -4.13
C ALA A 108 -18.12 -58.22 -5.38
N PHE A 109 -17.28 -57.81 -6.33
CA PHE A 109 -16.92 -58.53 -7.54
C PHE A 109 -15.40 -58.55 -7.70
N ALA A 110 -14.84 -59.64 -8.23
CA ALA A 110 -13.39 -59.83 -8.32
C ALA A 110 -12.93 -60.17 -9.75
N ILE A 111 -12.03 -59.36 -10.33
CA ILE A 111 -11.44 -59.54 -11.66
C ILE A 111 -9.98 -59.98 -11.48
N SER A 112 -9.74 -61.29 -11.57
CA SER A 112 -8.46 -61.93 -11.24
C SER A 112 -7.90 -62.78 -12.39
N GLY A 113 -6.74 -63.41 -12.16
CA GLY A 113 -6.12 -64.32 -13.12
C GLY A 113 -5.41 -63.65 -14.31
N LYS A 114 -5.03 -62.37 -14.18
CA LYS A 114 -4.29 -61.60 -15.19
C LYS A 114 -5.04 -61.45 -16.53
N LYS A 115 -6.37 -61.35 -16.45
CA LYS A 115 -7.27 -61.26 -17.62
C LYS A 115 -7.54 -59.81 -17.99
N THR A 116 -7.73 -59.54 -19.29
CA THR A 116 -8.44 -58.32 -19.75
C THR A 116 -9.90 -58.67 -19.98
N ILE A 117 -10.82 -57.92 -19.37
CA ILE A 117 -12.27 -58.08 -19.57
C ILE A 117 -12.85 -56.72 -19.99
N ASP A 118 -13.66 -56.73 -21.05
CA ASP A 118 -14.26 -55.54 -21.63
C ASP A 118 -15.76 -55.45 -21.31
N PHE A 119 -16.13 -54.44 -20.51
CA PHE A 119 -17.50 -54.15 -20.08
C PHE A 119 -18.15 -53.05 -20.93
N THR A 120 -17.60 -52.73 -22.11
CA THR A 120 -18.22 -51.82 -23.07
C THR A 120 -19.67 -52.25 -23.36
N GLY A 121 -20.63 -51.38 -23.07
CA GLY A 121 -22.07 -51.68 -23.22
C GLY A 121 -22.66 -52.57 -22.12
N LYS A 122 -22.02 -52.70 -20.96
CA LYS A 122 -22.57 -53.35 -19.75
C LYS A 122 -22.92 -52.33 -18.67
N THR A 123 -23.87 -52.68 -17.82
CA THR A 123 -24.31 -51.87 -16.69
C THR A 123 -23.41 -52.13 -15.48
N ILE A 124 -22.85 -51.06 -14.92
CA ILE A 124 -22.02 -51.08 -13.71
C ILE A 124 -22.70 -50.15 -12.69
N LYS A 125 -23.26 -50.68 -11.59
CA LYS A 125 -24.06 -49.88 -10.64
C LYS A 125 -24.01 -50.38 -9.19
N ASN A 126 -23.79 -49.44 -8.26
CA ASN A 126 -23.74 -49.63 -6.80
C ASN A 126 -22.77 -50.73 -6.33
N ALA A 127 -21.79 -51.12 -7.15
CA ALA A 127 -20.97 -52.31 -6.97
C ALA A 127 -19.55 -51.99 -6.45
N THR A 128 -18.98 -52.84 -5.60
CA THR A 128 -17.55 -52.81 -5.27
C THR A 128 -16.81 -53.82 -6.16
N ILE A 129 -15.75 -53.40 -6.84
CA ILE A 129 -15.07 -54.15 -7.90
C ILE A 129 -13.57 -54.16 -7.62
N PHE A 130 -13.06 -55.32 -7.20
CA PHE A 130 -11.64 -55.58 -6.99
C PHE A 130 -11.00 -56.04 -8.31
N ILE A 131 -9.91 -55.38 -8.69
CA ILE A 131 -9.14 -55.67 -9.91
C ILE A 131 -7.73 -56.04 -9.44
N HIS A 132 -7.38 -57.31 -9.57
CA HIS A 132 -6.11 -57.83 -9.02
C HIS A 132 -4.95 -57.67 -10.01
N GLY A 133 -3.72 -57.63 -9.47
CA GLY A 133 -2.48 -57.41 -10.21
C GLY A 133 -2.37 -58.16 -11.56
N GLY A 134 -2.05 -57.40 -12.60
CA GLY A 134 -1.93 -57.88 -13.98
C GLY A 134 -3.26 -58.06 -14.72
N SER A 135 -4.40 -57.82 -14.07
CA SER A 135 -5.73 -57.86 -14.70
C SER A 135 -6.14 -56.45 -15.17
N THR A 136 -6.97 -56.38 -16.22
CA THR A 136 -7.47 -55.14 -16.81
C THR A 136 -9.00 -55.16 -16.90
N MET A 137 -9.64 -54.13 -16.37
CA MET A 137 -11.05 -53.83 -16.62
C MET A 137 -11.16 -52.69 -17.65
N LYS A 138 -11.79 -52.95 -18.79
CA LYS A 138 -12.23 -51.90 -19.73
C LYS A 138 -13.71 -51.58 -19.55
N TYR A 139 -14.12 -50.33 -19.69
CA TYR A 139 -15.50 -49.88 -19.57
C TYR A 139 -15.72 -48.54 -20.30
N ASN A 140 -16.91 -48.32 -20.85
CA ASN A 140 -17.24 -47.07 -21.55
C ASN A 140 -18.26 -46.18 -20.80
N ALA A 141 -18.93 -46.72 -19.78
CA ALA A 141 -19.91 -46.02 -18.97
C ALA A 141 -20.07 -46.67 -17.59
N THR A 142 -20.71 -45.94 -16.67
CA THR A 142 -21.05 -46.34 -15.30
C THR A 142 -22.39 -45.68 -14.95
N ALA A 143 -23.20 -46.34 -14.10
CA ALA A 143 -24.49 -45.83 -13.63
C ALA A 143 -24.45 -45.37 -12.16
N GLY A 144 -23.24 -45.10 -11.63
CA GLY A 144 -23.00 -44.49 -10.32
C GLY A 144 -22.98 -45.44 -9.12
N GLY A 145 -22.46 -44.92 -8.00
CA GLY A 145 -22.42 -45.58 -6.69
C GLY A 145 -21.36 -46.69 -6.54
N ASN A 146 -20.41 -46.80 -7.46
CA ASN A 146 -19.46 -47.91 -7.52
C ASN A 146 -18.15 -47.60 -6.77
N LYS A 147 -17.47 -48.66 -6.31
CA LYS A 147 -16.11 -48.58 -5.75
C LYS A 147 -15.16 -49.45 -6.58
N PHE A 148 -14.30 -48.84 -7.39
CA PHE A 148 -13.27 -49.55 -8.14
C PHE A 148 -11.98 -49.62 -7.32
N VAL A 149 -11.44 -50.82 -7.12
CA VAL A 149 -10.27 -51.06 -6.26
C VAL A 149 -9.19 -51.75 -7.08
N LEU A 150 -8.10 -51.05 -7.37
CA LEU A 150 -6.96 -51.56 -8.13
C LEU A 150 -5.86 -52.01 -7.16
N GLU A 151 -5.47 -53.28 -7.26
CA GLU A 151 -4.42 -53.91 -6.44
C GLU A 151 -3.21 -54.29 -7.30
N GLY A 152 -2.00 -54.15 -6.76
CA GLY A 152 -0.78 -54.34 -7.53
C GLY A 152 -0.74 -53.49 -8.79
N ASN A 153 -0.27 -54.10 -9.88
CA ASN A 153 -0.24 -53.52 -11.23
C ASN A 153 -1.55 -53.78 -12.02
N ALA A 154 -2.71 -53.77 -11.35
CA ALA A 154 -4.01 -53.80 -12.02
C ALA A 154 -4.25 -52.55 -12.89
N LYS A 155 -5.13 -52.67 -13.88
CA LYS A 155 -5.47 -51.59 -14.81
C LYS A 155 -6.98 -51.36 -14.89
N LEU A 156 -7.38 -50.10 -14.83
CA LEU A 156 -8.74 -49.62 -15.11
C LEU A 156 -8.67 -48.69 -16.32
N GLU A 157 -9.38 -49.02 -17.39
CA GLU A 157 -9.25 -48.42 -18.71
C GLU A 157 -10.61 -47.93 -19.24
N TYR A 158 -10.74 -46.62 -19.41
CA TYR A 158 -11.97 -45.99 -19.88
C TYR A 158 -11.96 -45.82 -21.40
N THR A 159 -12.86 -46.55 -22.06
CA THR A 159 -13.00 -46.60 -23.53
C THR A 159 -14.15 -45.70 -24.04
N GLY A 160 -14.72 -44.87 -23.17
CA GLY A 160 -15.83 -43.98 -23.47
C GLY A 160 -15.42 -42.52 -23.75
N ASN A 161 -16.40 -41.74 -24.21
CA ASN A 161 -16.25 -40.31 -24.53
C ASN A 161 -16.92 -39.39 -23.48
N GLY A 162 -17.24 -39.91 -22.29
CA GLY A 162 -18.00 -39.23 -21.25
C GLY A 162 -17.25 -39.15 -19.92
N VAL A 163 -17.98 -39.28 -18.82
CA VAL A 163 -17.39 -39.27 -17.47
C VAL A 163 -16.77 -40.62 -17.14
N MET A 164 -15.48 -40.62 -16.83
CA MET A 164 -14.72 -41.81 -16.41
C MET A 164 -15.10 -42.21 -14.98
N VAL A 165 -15.04 -41.27 -14.03
CA VAL A 165 -15.44 -41.50 -12.63
C VAL A 165 -16.72 -40.73 -12.38
N ALA A 166 -17.87 -41.40 -12.46
CA ALA A 166 -19.17 -40.74 -12.32
C ALA A 166 -19.38 -40.15 -10.92
N GLU A 167 -20.38 -39.29 -10.79
CA GLU A 167 -20.81 -38.81 -9.47
C GLU A 167 -21.15 -40.00 -8.56
N ASN A 168 -20.71 -39.94 -7.30
CA ASN A 168 -20.82 -41.02 -6.31
C ASN A 168 -20.05 -42.31 -6.63
N ASP A 169 -19.30 -42.40 -7.74
CA ASP A 169 -18.27 -43.43 -7.90
C ASP A 169 -17.00 -43.06 -7.12
N ILE A 170 -16.26 -44.07 -6.66
CA ILE A 170 -14.96 -43.93 -5.99
C ILE A 170 -13.94 -44.85 -6.68
N VAL A 171 -12.76 -44.33 -7.01
CA VAL A 171 -11.63 -45.12 -7.54
C VAL A 171 -10.48 -45.11 -6.53
N TYR A 172 -10.03 -46.29 -6.12
CA TYR A 172 -8.85 -46.52 -5.29
C TYR A 172 -7.75 -47.18 -6.13
N VAL A 173 -6.66 -46.45 -6.37
CA VAL A 173 -5.39 -47.03 -6.86
C VAL A 173 -4.49 -47.21 -5.64
N LYS A 174 -4.45 -48.43 -5.08
CA LYS A 174 -3.78 -48.70 -3.79
C LYS A 174 -2.24 -48.60 -3.91
N GLU A 175 -1.68 -48.94 -5.07
CA GLU A 175 -0.23 -49.03 -5.31
C GLU A 175 0.24 -48.21 -6.53
N ALA A 176 1.44 -47.65 -6.46
CA ALA A 176 2.03 -46.77 -7.47
C ALA A 176 2.21 -47.37 -8.88
N ILE A 177 2.15 -48.70 -8.98
CA ILE A 177 2.25 -49.49 -10.21
C ILE A 177 0.88 -49.80 -10.84
N GLY A 178 -0.22 -49.50 -10.16
CA GLY A 178 -1.58 -49.58 -10.70
C GLY A 178 -1.81 -48.51 -11.78
N LYS A 179 -2.57 -48.85 -12.82
CA LYS A 179 -2.75 -48.02 -14.01
C LYS A 179 -4.21 -47.61 -14.22
N LEU A 180 -4.53 -46.37 -13.87
CA LEU A 180 -5.72 -45.68 -14.36
C LEU A 180 -5.43 -45.10 -15.76
N ALA A 181 -6.30 -45.34 -16.73
CA ALA A 181 -6.15 -44.89 -18.11
C ALA A 181 -7.51 -44.56 -18.76
N ALA A 182 -7.47 -43.71 -19.78
CA ALA A 182 -8.58 -43.47 -20.71
C ALA A 182 -8.04 -43.39 -22.14
N ASP A 183 -8.84 -43.78 -23.13
CA ASP A 183 -8.52 -43.64 -24.56
C ASP A 183 -8.71 -42.19 -25.04
N GLY A 184 -9.73 -41.50 -24.51
CA GLY A 184 -10.01 -40.07 -24.72
C GLY A 184 -9.56 -39.21 -23.53
N ASP A 185 -10.29 -38.12 -23.26
CA ASP A 185 -10.01 -37.24 -22.11
C ASP A 185 -10.45 -37.85 -20.77
N MET A 186 -9.75 -37.49 -19.68
CA MET A 186 -10.06 -37.99 -18.34
C MET A 186 -11.02 -37.03 -17.62
N VAL A 187 -12.30 -37.41 -17.48
CA VAL A 187 -13.32 -36.62 -16.76
C VAL A 187 -13.71 -37.31 -15.46
N ILE A 188 -13.54 -36.62 -14.33
CA ILE A 188 -13.69 -37.15 -12.96
C ILE A 188 -14.69 -36.27 -12.21
N ASN A 189 -15.87 -36.81 -11.89
CA ASN A 189 -16.90 -36.14 -11.09
C ASN A 189 -17.05 -36.76 -9.69
N GLY A 190 -16.70 -38.05 -9.54
CA GLY A 190 -16.69 -38.74 -8.25
C GLY A 190 -15.43 -38.50 -7.43
N THR A 191 -15.06 -39.48 -6.60
CA THR A 191 -13.88 -39.42 -5.73
C THR A 191 -12.73 -40.27 -6.29
N LEU A 192 -11.52 -39.70 -6.34
CA LEU A 192 -10.30 -40.39 -6.77
C LEU A 192 -9.27 -40.42 -5.64
N TYR A 193 -8.87 -41.63 -5.25
CA TYR A 193 -7.79 -41.92 -4.33
C TYR A 193 -6.66 -42.61 -5.11
N ALA A 194 -5.64 -41.86 -5.50
CA ALA A 194 -4.62 -42.31 -6.44
C ALA A 194 -3.21 -42.37 -5.82
N ASN A 195 -2.76 -43.55 -5.40
CA ASN A 195 -1.36 -43.78 -5.05
C ASN A 195 -0.56 -43.95 -6.35
N LEU A 196 0.21 -42.94 -6.75
CA LEU A 196 0.95 -42.91 -8.03
C LEU A 196 2.44 -42.62 -7.82
N ARG A 197 2.94 -42.83 -6.59
CA ARG A 197 4.36 -42.73 -6.25
C ARG A 197 4.70 -43.56 -5.02
N SER A 198 5.65 -44.47 -5.15
CA SER A 198 6.27 -45.18 -4.03
C SER A 198 7.79 -45.24 -4.23
N THR A 199 8.50 -45.75 -3.24
CA THR A 199 9.93 -46.08 -3.38
C THR A 199 10.05 -47.60 -3.39
N SER A 200 10.82 -48.15 -4.33
CA SER A 200 11.11 -49.58 -4.43
C SER A 200 12.07 -50.03 -3.33
N GLU A 201 12.13 -51.35 -3.09
CA GLU A 201 13.08 -51.98 -2.15
C GLU A 201 14.54 -51.59 -2.40
N ALA A 202 14.89 -51.32 -3.66
CA ALA A 202 16.22 -50.86 -4.08
C ALA A 202 16.42 -49.33 -3.95
N GLY A 203 15.58 -48.63 -3.17
CA GLY A 203 15.67 -47.20 -2.91
C GLY A 203 15.33 -46.27 -4.09
N LYS A 204 14.86 -46.81 -5.22
CA LYS A 204 14.50 -46.03 -6.41
C LYS A 204 13.02 -45.64 -6.38
N ASP A 205 12.73 -44.37 -6.62
CA ASP A 205 11.36 -43.86 -6.73
C ASP A 205 10.65 -44.43 -7.97
N LEU A 206 9.53 -45.10 -7.73
CA LEU A 206 8.57 -45.53 -8.74
C LEU A 206 7.61 -44.37 -9.00
N ILE A 207 7.85 -43.63 -10.10
CA ILE A 207 7.11 -42.40 -10.43
C ILE A 207 6.08 -42.69 -11.53
N SER A 208 4.80 -42.70 -11.16
CA SER A 208 3.69 -42.56 -12.09
C SER A 208 2.98 -41.21 -11.87
N GLY A 209 1.74 -41.06 -12.33
CA GLY A 209 1.01 -39.78 -12.30
C GLY A 209 -0.28 -39.87 -13.11
N LEU A 210 -1.18 -38.91 -12.89
CA LEU A 210 -2.46 -38.87 -13.59
C LEU A 210 -2.27 -38.26 -14.99
N GLY A 211 -2.93 -38.84 -16.00
CA GLY A 211 -2.84 -38.43 -17.41
C GLY A 211 -1.66 -39.04 -18.17
N ALA A 212 -1.88 -39.27 -19.47
CA ALA A 212 -0.90 -39.80 -20.41
C ALA A 212 0.20 -38.78 -20.81
N ILE A 213 1.33 -39.31 -21.28
CA ILE A 213 2.51 -38.56 -21.71
C ILE A 213 3.12 -39.15 -22.98
N GLN A 214 3.91 -38.36 -23.70
CA GLN A 214 4.63 -38.80 -24.89
C GLN A 214 5.83 -39.69 -24.57
N GLU A 215 6.57 -39.41 -23.50
CA GLU A 215 7.84 -40.05 -23.17
C GLU A 215 7.68 -41.53 -22.75
N GLN A 216 8.46 -42.44 -23.36
CA GLN A 216 8.33 -43.88 -23.14
C GLN A 216 9.41 -44.44 -22.20
N THR A 217 10.65 -43.99 -22.35
CA THR A 217 11.82 -44.40 -21.56
C THR A 217 12.01 -43.57 -20.29
N THR A 218 12.89 -44.01 -19.40
CA THR A 218 13.25 -43.24 -18.18
C THR A 218 14.02 -41.96 -18.52
N ALA A 219 15.02 -42.04 -19.42
CA ALA A 219 15.86 -40.90 -19.78
C ALA A 219 15.07 -39.75 -20.45
N GLU A 220 14.05 -40.08 -21.25
CA GLU A 220 13.13 -39.07 -21.78
C GLU A 220 12.33 -38.38 -20.65
N LYS A 221 11.78 -39.15 -19.70
CA LYS A 221 10.99 -38.67 -18.55
C LYS A 221 11.81 -37.83 -17.55
N GLU A 222 13.09 -38.14 -17.45
CA GLU A 222 14.05 -37.35 -16.68
C GLU A 222 14.28 -35.99 -17.34
N LYS A 223 14.41 -35.94 -18.68
CA LYS A 223 14.60 -34.70 -19.45
C LYS A 223 13.33 -33.84 -19.56
N SER A 224 12.17 -34.42 -19.87
CA SER A 224 10.90 -33.72 -20.07
C SER A 224 9.70 -34.57 -19.60
N ILE A 225 8.56 -33.93 -19.41
CA ILE A 225 7.25 -34.58 -19.26
C ILE A 225 6.29 -33.81 -20.14
N THR A 226 5.80 -34.44 -21.20
CA THR A 226 4.98 -33.83 -22.25
C THR A 226 3.61 -34.49 -22.25
N PRO A 227 2.58 -33.87 -21.63
CA PRO A 227 1.24 -34.43 -21.56
C PRO A 227 0.56 -34.54 -22.93
N THR A 228 -0.26 -35.58 -23.08
CA THR A 228 -0.96 -35.93 -24.34
C THR A 228 -2.48 -36.01 -24.23
N GLN A 229 -3.07 -35.66 -23.08
CA GLN A 229 -4.47 -35.92 -22.73
C GLN A 229 -5.04 -34.76 -21.89
N ASN A 230 -6.31 -34.36 -22.04
CA ASN A 230 -6.91 -33.37 -21.14
C ASN A 230 -7.45 -34.05 -19.87
N ILE A 231 -7.51 -33.29 -18.77
CA ILE A 231 -8.07 -33.74 -17.49
C ILE A 231 -9.09 -32.71 -17.00
N THR A 232 -10.30 -33.16 -16.70
CA THR A 232 -11.34 -32.36 -16.03
C THR A 232 -11.74 -33.00 -14.71
N PHE A 233 -11.61 -32.24 -13.62
CA PHE A 233 -12.28 -32.51 -12.35
C PHE A 233 -13.57 -31.71 -12.34
N GLY A 234 -14.71 -32.40 -12.49
CA GLY A 234 -16.03 -31.80 -12.59
C GLY A 234 -16.57 -31.29 -11.25
N GLN A 235 -17.72 -30.61 -11.30
CA GLN A 235 -18.38 -30.10 -10.09
C GLN A 235 -18.54 -31.18 -9.01
N GLY A 236 -18.09 -30.88 -7.79
CA GLY A 236 -18.16 -31.78 -6.62
C GLY A 236 -17.05 -32.83 -6.52
N ALA A 237 -16.20 -32.98 -7.53
CA ALA A 237 -15.14 -33.99 -7.55
C ALA A 237 -14.12 -33.82 -6.40
N LYS A 238 -13.68 -34.94 -5.83
CA LYS A 238 -12.64 -34.96 -4.78
C LYS A 238 -11.47 -35.84 -5.22
N ALA A 239 -10.25 -35.31 -5.22
CA ALA A 239 -9.09 -36.06 -5.68
C ALA A 239 -7.88 -35.94 -4.75
N TYR A 240 -7.41 -37.10 -4.27
CA TYR A 240 -6.10 -37.27 -3.64
C TYR A 240 -5.16 -37.93 -4.65
N ILE A 241 -4.04 -37.28 -4.97
CA ILE A 241 -3.04 -37.81 -5.90
C ILE A 241 -1.66 -37.79 -5.22
N ASN A 242 -1.18 -38.95 -4.76
CA ASN A 242 0.22 -39.12 -4.37
C ASN A 242 1.08 -39.24 -5.63
N GLY A 243 1.27 -38.12 -6.34
CA GLY A 243 1.88 -38.09 -7.66
C GLY A 243 1.72 -36.72 -8.32
N SER A 244 1.96 -36.67 -9.63
CA SER A 244 1.80 -35.45 -10.45
C SER A 244 0.55 -35.53 -11.33
N ILE A 245 -0.06 -34.38 -11.62
CA ILE A 245 -1.06 -34.20 -12.68
C ILE A 245 -0.31 -33.87 -13.99
N ARG A 246 -0.72 -34.49 -15.10
CA ARG A 246 -0.09 -34.34 -16.41
C ARG A 246 -1.20 -34.17 -17.45
N ALA A 247 -1.50 -32.93 -17.84
CA ALA A 247 -2.62 -32.62 -18.74
C ALA A 247 -2.16 -31.75 -19.92
N ILE A 248 -2.81 -31.85 -21.09
CA ILE A 248 -2.72 -30.76 -22.07
C ILE A 248 -3.48 -29.58 -21.49
N ASN A 249 -4.80 -29.71 -21.35
CA ASN A 249 -5.63 -28.78 -20.60
C ASN A 249 -6.09 -29.41 -19.29
N LEU A 250 -5.92 -28.68 -18.18
CA LEU A 250 -6.49 -29.02 -16.88
C LEU A 250 -7.70 -28.11 -16.60
N LYS A 251 -8.83 -28.70 -16.27
CA LYS A 251 -10.01 -27.99 -15.74
C LYS A 251 -10.32 -28.49 -14.34
N VAL A 252 -10.46 -27.57 -13.39
CA VAL A 252 -10.95 -27.85 -12.02
C VAL A 252 -12.21 -27.01 -11.84
N GLU A 253 -13.38 -27.64 -11.92
CA GLU A 253 -14.67 -26.94 -11.90
C GLU A 253 -15.09 -26.48 -10.50
N ASN A 254 -16.08 -25.58 -10.43
CA ASN A 254 -16.55 -25.03 -9.16
C ASN A 254 -17.00 -26.15 -8.20
N GLY A 255 -16.62 -26.05 -6.92
CA GLY A 255 -16.89 -27.06 -5.91
C GLY A 255 -16.03 -28.33 -5.99
N ALA A 256 -15.11 -28.46 -6.96
CA ALA A 256 -14.10 -29.52 -6.96
C ALA A 256 -12.98 -29.23 -5.95
N TYR A 257 -12.38 -30.30 -5.40
CA TYR A 257 -11.27 -30.26 -4.44
C TYR A 257 -10.18 -31.25 -4.83
N VAL A 258 -9.07 -30.74 -5.37
CA VAL A 258 -7.99 -31.55 -5.97
C VAL A 258 -6.68 -31.28 -5.25
N TYR A 259 -6.10 -32.29 -4.60
CA TYR A 259 -4.73 -32.24 -4.07
C TYR A 259 -3.80 -33.19 -4.84
N ALA A 260 -2.68 -32.66 -5.32
CA ALA A 260 -1.57 -33.44 -5.86
C ALA A 260 -0.29 -33.18 -5.07
N LYS A 261 0.28 -34.24 -4.49
CA LYS A 261 1.48 -34.18 -3.62
C LYS A 261 2.77 -33.86 -4.37
N LYS A 262 2.75 -33.88 -5.71
CA LYS A 262 3.84 -33.44 -6.59
C LYS A 262 3.33 -32.40 -7.58
N ASN A 263 3.60 -32.53 -8.88
CA ASN A 263 3.61 -31.38 -9.77
C ASN A 263 2.34 -31.28 -10.64
N LEU A 264 2.08 -30.09 -11.19
CA LEU A 264 1.26 -29.94 -12.39
C LEU A 264 2.17 -29.70 -13.59
N PHE A 265 2.19 -30.68 -14.50
CA PHE A 265 2.77 -30.53 -15.83
C PHE A 265 1.65 -30.25 -16.85
N ASN A 266 1.75 -29.12 -17.53
CA ASN A 266 0.98 -28.82 -18.74
C ASN A 266 1.87 -28.87 -19.99
N ASN A 267 1.25 -29.00 -21.17
CA ASN A 267 1.96 -28.93 -22.44
C ASN A 267 2.39 -27.49 -22.77
N ASP A 268 3.68 -27.27 -23.06
CA ASP A 268 4.25 -25.92 -23.28
C ASP A 268 3.66 -25.19 -24.50
N ASN A 269 3.24 -25.93 -25.53
CA ASN A 269 2.82 -25.35 -26.81
C ASN A 269 1.38 -24.82 -26.76
N ASN A 270 0.48 -25.55 -26.09
CA ASN A 270 -0.96 -25.31 -26.14
C ASN A 270 -1.71 -25.51 -24.80
N GLY A 271 -1.01 -25.85 -23.71
CA GLY A 271 -1.66 -26.37 -22.50
C GLY A 271 -2.09 -25.33 -21.47
N ASN A 272 -3.39 -25.20 -21.25
CA ASN A 272 -3.99 -24.22 -20.33
C ASN A 272 -4.49 -24.89 -19.03
N ALA A 273 -4.51 -24.16 -17.92
CA ALA A 273 -5.06 -24.64 -16.65
C ALA A 273 -6.11 -23.66 -16.13
N THR A 274 -7.35 -24.12 -15.93
CA THR A 274 -8.48 -23.30 -15.51
C THR A 274 -9.03 -23.79 -14.16
N ILE A 275 -8.85 -22.99 -13.12
CA ILE A 275 -9.12 -23.34 -11.72
C ILE A 275 -10.32 -22.53 -11.22
N ASN A 276 -11.52 -23.10 -11.38
CA ASN A 276 -12.78 -22.56 -10.90
C ASN A 276 -13.18 -23.12 -9.52
N GLY A 277 -12.71 -24.33 -9.20
CA GLY A 277 -12.78 -24.92 -7.87
C GLY A 277 -11.50 -24.68 -7.06
N ASN A 278 -11.05 -25.73 -6.37
CA ASN A 278 -9.95 -25.67 -5.42
C ASN A 278 -8.84 -26.63 -5.88
N LEU A 279 -7.63 -26.11 -6.13
CA LEU A 279 -6.45 -26.90 -6.49
C LEU A 279 -5.30 -26.63 -5.51
N TYR A 280 -4.69 -27.71 -5.01
CA TYR A 280 -3.52 -27.65 -4.13
C TYR A 280 -2.43 -28.56 -4.72
N ILE A 281 -1.27 -27.96 -5.01
CA ILE A 281 -0.09 -28.59 -5.60
C ILE A 281 1.07 -28.50 -4.58
N GLY A 282 1.49 -29.65 -4.04
CA GLY A 282 2.61 -29.75 -3.11
C GLY A 282 4.00 -29.79 -3.77
N GLY A 283 4.04 -29.80 -5.10
CA GLY A 283 5.24 -29.62 -5.92
C GLY A 283 5.24 -28.27 -6.63
N PHE A 284 5.71 -28.26 -7.89
CA PHE A 284 5.65 -27.09 -8.76
C PHE A 284 4.50 -27.16 -9.77
N ILE A 285 4.11 -25.99 -10.29
CA ILE A 285 3.20 -25.82 -11.43
C ILE A 285 4.02 -25.33 -12.62
N LYS A 286 3.82 -25.94 -13.80
CA LYS A 286 4.37 -25.47 -15.08
C LYS A 286 3.27 -25.47 -16.14
N THR A 287 2.84 -24.29 -16.59
CA THR A 287 1.69 -24.10 -17.49
C THR A 287 1.97 -23.06 -18.57
N ARG A 288 1.36 -23.19 -19.75
CA ARG A 288 1.38 -22.11 -20.74
C ARG A 288 0.48 -20.96 -20.28
N THR A 289 -0.79 -21.26 -20.06
CA THR A 289 -1.79 -20.32 -19.52
C THR A 289 -2.34 -20.86 -18.20
N LEU A 290 -2.58 -19.97 -17.23
CA LEU A 290 -3.20 -20.28 -15.94
C LEU A 290 -4.28 -19.25 -15.63
N ASP A 291 -5.53 -19.70 -15.54
CA ASP A 291 -6.69 -18.89 -15.17
C ASP A 291 -7.22 -19.38 -13.82
N VAL A 292 -7.22 -18.51 -12.80
CA VAL A 292 -7.75 -18.83 -11.47
C VAL A 292 -8.95 -17.95 -11.18
N ASN A 293 -10.09 -18.59 -10.93
CA ASN A 293 -11.34 -17.99 -10.45
C ASN A 293 -11.66 -18.44 -9.01
N GLY A 294 -11.21 -19.64 -8.61
CA GLY A 294 -11.39 -20.21 -7.28
C GLY A 294 -10.13 -20.11 -6.40
N TYR A 295 -9.75 -21.22 -5.75
CA TYR A 295 -8.58 -21.29 -4.86
C TYR A 295 -7.43 -22.09 -5.48
N LEU A 296 -6.21 -21.53 -5.42
CA LEU A 296 -4.99 -22.18 -5.86
C LEU A 296 -3.88 -22.08 -4.80
N LYS A 297 -3.36 -23.23 -4.36
CA LYS A 297 -2.16 -23.32 -3.51
C LYS A 297 -1.02 -24.04 -4.22
N ALA A 298 0.18 -23.45 -4.24
CA ALA A 298 1.38 -23.99 -4.87
C ALA A 298 2.61 -23.85 -3.95
N GLU A 299 3.05 -24.95 -3.35
CA GLU A 299 4.07 -24.92 -2.29
C GLU A 299 5.49 -24.65 -2.79
N GLU A 300 5.91 -25.24 -3.91
CA GLU A 300 7.27 -25.00 -4.42
C GLU A 300 7.35 -23.77 -5.33
N ALA A 301 6.87 -23.86 -6.57
CA ALA A 301 7.05 -22.82 -7.57
C ALA A 301 5.93 -22.84 -8.62
N LEU A 302 5.66 -21.69 -9.22
CA LEU A 302 4.59 -21.50 -10.20
C LEU A 302 5.18 -20.84 -11.46
N LYS A 303 5.38 -21.64 -12.51
CA LYS A 303 5.95 -21.22 -13.79
C LYS A 303 4.87 -21.05 -14.86
N VAL A 304 4.76 -19.85 -15.42
CA VAL A 304 3.86 -19.54 -16.54
C VAL A 304 4.62 -18.92 -17.71
N THR A 305 4.22 -19.24 -18.95
CA THR A 305 4.91 -18.82 -20.19
C THR A 305 4.04 -18.06 -21.21
N ASN A 306 2.76 -17.81 -20.91
CA ASN A 306 1.88 -16.95 -21.73
C ASN A 306 1.07 -15.96 -20.87
N ALA A 307 0.13 -16.43 -20.05
CA ALA A 307 -0.66 -15.55 -19.19
C ALA A 307 -1.05 -16.25 -17.88
N PHE A 308 -0.92 -15.54 -16.77
CA PHE A 308 -1.45 -15.92 -15.47
C PHE A 308 -2.50 -14.88 -15.07
N ASN A 309 -3.78 -15.27 -15.11
CA ASN A 309 -4.89 -14.40 -14.77
C ASN A 309 -5.44 -14.79 -13.40
N VAL A 310 -5.36 -13.86 -12.45
CA VAL A 310 -6.07 -13.91 -11.18
C VAL A 310 -7.35 -13.10 -11.36
N HIS A 311 -8.47 -13.79 -11.46
CA HIS A 311 -9.78 -13.19 -11.74
C HIS A 311 -10.48 -12.71 -10.46
N ASN A 312 -11.56 -11.94 -10.60
CA ASN A 312 -12.30 -11.38 -9.47
C ASN A 312 -12.79 -12.49 -8.51
N GLY A 313 -12.41 -12.39 -7.23
CA GLY A 313 -12.76 -13.36 -6.18
C GLY A 313 -11.77 -14.53 -6.04
N ALA A 314 -10.81 -14.68 -6.95
CA ALA A 314 -9.80 -15.71 -6.90
C ALA A 314 -8.82 -15.53 -5.73
N ASN A 315 -8.34 -16.64 -5.16
CA ASN A 315 -7.39 -16.65 -4.06
C ASN A 315 -6.20 -17.56 -4.39
N VAL A 316 -4.99 -16.99 -4.38
CA VAL A 316 -3.73 -17.68 -4.69
C VAL A 316 -2.77 -17.61 -3.51
N GLU A 317 -2.18 -18.75 -3.14
CA GLU A 317 -1.03 -18.87 -2.24
C GLU A 317 0.13 -19.53 -2.99
N ALA A 318 1.26 -18.85 -3.13
CA ALA A 318 2.43 -19.40 -3.80
C ALA A 318 3.77 -18.83 -3.30
N SER A 319 4.79 -19.68 -3.26
CA SER A 319 6.14 -19.32 -2.79
C SER A 319 6.93 -18.51 -3.84
N TYR A 320 7.05 -19.04 -5.06
CA TYR A 320 7.88 -18.45 -6.10
C TYR A 320 7.15 -18.42 -7.45
N ILE A 321 6.71 -17.22 -7.88
CA ILE A 321 5.90 -16.99 -9.08
C ILE A 321 6.80 -16.50 -10.24
N ASN A 322 6.71 -17.14 -11.40
CA ASN A 322 7.56 -16.88 -12.56
C ASN A 322 6.76 -16.85 -13.88
N VAL A 323 6.18 -15.68 -14.18
CA VAL A 323 5.35 -15.43 -15.38
C VAL A 323 6.22 -14.77 -16.46
N THR A 324 7.04 -15.58 -17.12
CA THR A 324 8.04 -15.09 -18.10
C THR A 324 8.21 -16.04 -19.28
N ASN A 325 8.47 -15.49 -20.47
CA ASN A 325 8.84 -16.25 -21.67
C ASN A 325 10.00 -15.60 -22.45
N ASN A 326 10.91 -14.95 -21.71
CA ASN A 326 12.17 -14.41 -22.22
C ASN A 326 12.94 -15.42 -23.08
N THR A 327 13.40 -15.01 -24.26
CA THR A 327 14.39 -15.75 -25.03
C THR A 327 15.73 -15.70 -24.30
N LYS A 328 16.37 -16.85 -24.11
CA LYS A 328 17.63 -16.98 -23.37
C LYS A 328 18.73 -17.66 -24.18
N ASP A 329 19.96 -17.26 -23.89
CA ASP A 329 21.18 -18.01 -24.18
C ASP A 329 21.76 -18.49 -22.84
N GLY A 330 21.74 -19.81 -22.61
CA GLY A 330 21.90 -20.37 -21.26
C GLY A 330 20.88 -19.77 -20.28
N ASP A 331 21.36 -19.07 -19.24
CA ASP A 331 20.51 -18.32 -18.31
C ASP A 331 20.38 -16.82 -18.64
N LYS A 332 21.22 -16.30 -19.56
CA LYS A 332 21.22 -14.88 -19.97
C LYS A 332 20.00 -14.59 -20.83
N VAL A 333 19.19 -13.60 -20.43
CA VAL A 333 18.11 -13.07 -21.28
C VAL A 333 18.73 -12.32 -22.47
N ILE A 334 18.32 -12.69 -23.68
CA ILE A 334 18.77 -12.06 -24.94
C ILE A 334 17.63 -11.32 -25.67
N ALA A 335 16.37 -11.64 -25.37
CA ALA A 335 15.21 -10.82 -25.74
C ALA A 335 14.14 -10.89 -24.65
N LYS A 336 13.43 -9.78 -24.40
CA LYS A 336 12.32 -9.78 -23.45
C LYS A 336 11.15 -10.61 -23.98
N GLY A 337 10.51 -11.35 -23.08
CA GLY A 337 9.22 -11.97 -23.31
C GLY A 337 8.06 -11.00 -23.02
N GLU A 338 6.84 -11.44 -23.32
CA GLU A 338 5.60 -10.69 -23.12
C GLU A 338 4.59 -11.40 -22.20
N ALA A 339 5.00 -12.48 -21.51
CA ALA A 339 4.13 -13.22 -20.61
C ALA A 339 3.56 -12.33 -19.49
N THR A 340 2.24 -12.38 -19.29
CA THR A 340 1.52 -11.39 -18.49
C THR A 340 0.90 -11.99 -17.22
N LEU A 341 1.16 -11.35 -16.07
CA LEU A 341 0.45 -11.58 -14.81
C LEU A 341 -0.64 -10.51 -14.67
N SER A 342 -1.90 -10.92 -14.68
CA SER A 342 -3.08 -10.05 -14.62
C SER A 342 -3.78 -10.19 -13.27
N LEU A 343 -4.02 -9.08 -12.57
CA LEU A 343 -4.77 -9.00 -11.31
C LEU A 343 -6.07 -8.21 -11.54
N ASN A 344 -7.22 -8.83 -11.25
CA ASN A 344 -8.54 -8.26 -11.57
C ASN A 344 -9.51 -8.33 -10.37
N GLY A 345 -10.28 -7.26 -10.16
CA GLY A 345 -11.32 -7.17 -9.15
C GLY A 345 -10.77 -7.39 -7.74
N THR A 346 -11.40 -8.29 -7.00
CA THR A 346 -10.98 -8.76 -5.67
C THR A 346 -10.02 -9.96 -5.72
N GLY A 347 -9.49 -10.31 -6.90
CA GLY A 347 -8.54 -11.40 -7.09
C GLY A 347 -7.22 -11.14 -6.35
N LYS A 348 -6.77 -12.12 -5.55
CA LYS A 348 -5.69 -11.94 -4.57
C LYS A 348 -4.59 -13.01 -4.68
N ILE A 349 -3.34 -12.56 -4.61
CA ILE A 349 -2.15 -13.37 -4.33
C ILE A 349 -1.66 -13.04 -2.91
N THR A 350 -1.43 -14.07 -2.10
CA THR A 350 -0.76 -13.96 -0.80
C THR A 350 0.64 -14.58 -0.90
N ILE A 351 1.66 -13.83 -0.49
CA ILE A 351 3.05 -14.28 -0.40
C ILE A 351 3.62 -14.02 1.00
N GLY A 352 4.58 -14.82 1.43
CA GLY A 352 5.27 -14.70 2.72
C GLY A 352 6.67 -14.09 2.60
N ASP A 353 7.43 -14.17 3.70
CA ASP A 353 8.85 -13.79 3.75
C ASP A 353 9.71 -14.59 2.75
N LYS A 354 10.72 -13.92 2.17
CA LYS A 354 11.63 -14.42 1.11
C LYS A 354 10.99 -14.86 -0.21
N ASN A 355 9.66 -14.79 -0.35
CA ASN A 355 8.97 -15.11 -1.59
C ASN A 355 9.35 -14.14 -2.73
N VAL A 356 9.19 -14.59 -3.97
CA VAL A 356 9.53 -13.83 -5.18
C VAL A 356 8.42 -13.92 -6.22
N ILE A 357 8.07 -12.78 -6.80
CA ILE A 357 7.30 -12.67 -8.04
C ILE A 357 8.22 -12.11 -9.12
N THR A 358 8.36 -12.83 -10.23
CA THR A 358 8.98 -12.32 -11.47
C THR A 358 7.98 -12.39 -12.62
N ALA A 359 7.75 -11.28 -13.32
CA ALA A 359 6.89 -11.20 -14.50
C ALA A 359 7.61 -10.54 -15.69
N ASN A 360 7.17 -10.82 -16.91
CA ASN A 360 7.46 -9.91 -18.03
C ASN A 360 6.54 -8.68 -17.91
N ASN A 361 5.23 -8.88 -18.06
CA ASN A 361 4.24 -7.84 -17.80
C ASN A 361 3.49 -8.13 -16.48
N LEU A 362 3.42 -7.17 -15.55
CA LEU A 362 2.58 -7.21 -14.36
C LEU A 362 1.50 -6.13 -14.49
N VAL A 363 0.24 -6.56 -14.58
CA VAL A 363 -0.91 -5.70 -14.84
C VAL A 363 -1.92 -5.83 -13.70
N THR A 364 -2.41 -4.70 -13.21
CA THR A 364 -3.46 -4.62 -12.17
C THR A 364 -4.55 -3.66 -12.60
N ASP A 365 -5.82 -4.04 -12.42
CA ASP A 365 -6.95 -3.10 -12.52
C ASP A 365 -7.11 -2.22 -11.26
N ASN A 366 -6.35 -2.52 -10.19
CA ASN A 366 -6.32 -1.81 -8.92
C ASN A 366 -7.73 -1.61 -8.32
N ALA A 367 -8.63 -2.57 -8.56
CA ALA A 367 -10.02 -2.54 -8.11
C ALA A 367 -10.20 -2.92 -6.64
N SER A 368 -9.21 -3.56 -6.01
CA SER A 368 -9.20 -3.86 -4.57
C SER A 368 -7.84 -3.59 -3.93
N ALA A 369 -7.86 -3.33 -2.62
CA ALA A 369 -6.62 -3.29 -1.84
C ALA A 369 -5.97 -4.68 -1.77
N GLY A 370 -4.63 -4.74 -1.80
CA GLY A 370 -3.85 -5.94 -1.50
C GLY A 370 -4.02 -7.13 -2.45
N GLN A 371 -4.35 -6.90 -3.72
CA GLN A 371 -4.29 -7.93 -4.78
C GLN A 371 -2.95 -8.70 -4.80
N ILE A 372 -1.84 -8.09 -4.38
CA ILE A 372 -0.66 -8.78 -3.84
C ILE A 372 -0.49 -8.36 -2.37
N THR A 373 -0.54 -9.33 -1.46
CA THR A 373 -0.35 -9.14 -0.01
C THR A 373 0.91 -9.85 0.48
N LEU A 374 1.74 -9.13 1.24
CA LEU A 374 2.83 -9.71 2.03
C LEU A 374 2.33 -10.08 3.44
N ALA A 375 2.47 -11.36 3.80
CA ALA A 375 2.08 -11.88 5.11
C ALA A 375 3.30 -11.99 6.05
N GLY A 376 3.18 -11.41 7.26
CA GLY A 376 4.16 -11.49 8.34
C GLY A 376 4.70 -10.14 8.79
N GLU A 377 5.03 -10.03 10.08
CA GLU A 377 5.79 -8.90 10.63
C GLU A 377 7.27 -9.01 10.21
N ASN A 378 7.93 -7.89 9.90
CA ASN A 378 9.30 -7.83 9.36
C ASN A 378 9.55 -8.60 8.04
N ALA A 379 8.52 -9.21 7.44
CA ALA A 379 8.67 -10.02 6.23
C ALA A 379 9.14 -9.18 5.04
N VAL A 380 9.96 -9.77 4.17
CA VAL A 380 10.51 -9.13 2.98
C VAL A 380 10.33 -10.02 1.76
N ALA A 381 9.65 -9.53 0.74
CA ALA A 381 9.40 -10.25 -0.50
C ALA A 381 9.76 -9.41 -1.73
N VAL A 382 10.17 -10.06 -2.82
CA VAL A 382 10.67 -9.39 -4.01
C VAL A 382 9.66 -9.43 -5.14
N ILE A 383 9.37 -8.28 -5.78
CA ILE A 383 8.52 -8.21 -6.97
C ILE A 383 9.30 -7.55 -8.11
N LYS A 384 9.60 -8.32 -9.15
CA LYS A 384 10.32 -7.88 -10.35
C LYS A 384 9.43 -7.98 -11.58
N ALA A 385 9.37 -6.92 -12.37
CA ALA A 385 8.67 -6.91 -13.65
C ALA A 385 9.52 -6.21 -14.71
N HIS A 386 9.46 -6.69 -15.96
CA HIS A 386 9.96 -5.86 -17.06
C HIS A 386 9.06 -4.61 -17.18
N LYS A 387 7.74 -4.80 -17.18
CA LYS A 387 6.75 -3.73 -17.22
C LYS A 387 5.72 -3.89 -16.11
N PHE A 388 5.50 -2.84 -15.32
CA PHE A 388 4.36 -2.70 -14.42
C PHE A 388 3.30 -1.79 -15.05
N THR A 389 2.01 -2.10 -14.91
CA THR A 389 0.91 -1.28 -15.40
C THR A 389 -0.29 -1.32 -14.47
N ASN A 390 -0.61 -0.16 -13.89
CA ASN A 390 -1.84 0.10 -13.15
C ASN A 390 -2.91 0.65 -14.10
N ASN A 391 -4.01 -0.06 -14.31
CA ASN A 391 -5.14 0.39 -15.14
C ASN A 391 -6.28 1.05 -14.34
N GLY A 392 -6.16 1.10 -13.00
CA GLY A 392 -7.18 1.69 -12.12
C GLY A 392 -6.89 3.13 -11.72
N LYS A 393 -7.27 3.49 -10.49
CA LYS A 393 -7.00 4.81 -9.89
C LYS A 393 -5.49 5.06 -9.78
N SER A 394 -5.08 6.33 -9.81
CA SER A 394 -3.67 6.76 -9.66
C SER A 394 -3.03 6.22 -8.38
N LYS A 395 -3.77 6.24 -7.26
CA LYS A 395 -3.39 5.58 -6.00
C LYS A 395 -3.49 4.07 -6.13
N ILE A 396 -2.35 3.40 -6.11
CA ILE A 396 -2.21 1.95 -6.23
C ILE A 396 -2.33 1.31 -4.84
N VAL A 397 -3.53 0.82 -4.55
CA VAL A 397 -3.81 0.00 -3.35
C VAL A 397 -3.60 -1.50 -3.61
N ALA A 398 -3.36 -1.90 -4.86
CA ALA A 398 -3.15 -3.30 -5.25
C ALA A 398 -2.02 -4.03 -4.50
N PHE A 399 -1.05 -3.31 -3.92
CA PHE A 399 -0.01 -3.87 -3.05
C PHE A 399 -0.35 -3.60 -1.57
N ALA A 400 -0.15 -4.60 -0.69
CA ALA A 400 -0.34 -4.42 0.76
C ALA A 400 0.78 -5.08 1.59
N THR A 401 1.34 -4.31 2.53
CA THR A 401 2.29 -4.76 3.57
C THR A 401 1.69 -4.57 4.99
N PRO A 402 0.62 -5.31 5.35
CA PRO A 402 -0.14 -5.08 6.57
C PRO A 402 0.65 -5.33 7.87
N GLY A 403 1.74 -6.10 7.82
CA GLY A 403 2.63 -6.33 8.96
C GLY A 403 3.57 -5.15 9.20
N THR A 404 3.89 -4.89 10.46
CA THR A 404 4.87 -3.87 10.89
C THR A 404 6.22 -4.15 10.25
N ASN A 405 6.90 -3.11 9.77
CA ASN A 405 8.27 -3.18 9.22
C ASN A 405 8.41 -4.12 7.99
N SER A 406 7.31 -4.66 7.44
CA SER A 406 7.30 -5.56 6.28
C SER A 406 7.38 -4.79 4.95
N THR A 407 8.15 -5.30 3.99
CA THR A 407 8.62 -4.54 2.81
C THR A 407 8.52 -5.34 1.52
N PHE A 408 7.98 -4.73 0.45
CA PHE A 408 8.25 -5.21 -0.91
C PHE A 408 9.55 -4.62 -1.45
N LEU A 409 10.47 -5.47 -1.92
CA LEU A 409 11.61 -5.04 -2.73
C LEU A 409 11.15 -5.00 -4.20
N LEU A 410 10.97 -3.79 -4.74
CA LEU A 410 10.43 -3.58 -6.08
C LEU A 410 11.56 -3.38 -7.12
N GLN A 411 11.38 -3.96 -8.30
CA GLN A 411 12.20 -3.65 -9.49
C GLN A 411 11.34 -3.69 -10.76
N PHE A 412 10.91 -2.52 -11.24
CA PHE A 412 10.08 -2.38 -12.45
C PHE A 412 10.82 -1.51 -13.48
N GLN A 413 11.12 -2.04 -14.67
CA GLN A 413 11.92 -1.31 -15.69
C GLN A 413 11.09 -0.30 -16.48
N GLU A 414 9.90 -0.70 -16.92
CA GLU A 414 8.87 0.18 -17.50
C GLU A 414 7.72 0.32 -16.48
N ASN A 415 7.25 1.55 -16.23
CA ASN A 415 6.26 1.85 -15.19
C ASN A 415 5.08 2.63 -15.78
N TYR A 416 3.84 2.19 -15.59
CA TYR A 416 2.67 2.84 -16.17
C TYR A 416 1.50 3.01 -15.19
N SER A 417 0.78 4.13 -15.33
CA SER A 417 -0.57 4.32 -14.82
C SER A 417 -1.48 4.72 -15.99
N GLY A 418 -2.42 3.85 -16.35
CA GLY A 418 -3.12 3.89 -17.64
C GLY A 418 -2.12 3.87 -18.80
N SER A 419 -2.28 4.80 -19.73
CA SER A 419 -1.33 5.03 -20.83
C SER A 419 -0.08 5.84 -20.44
N THR A 420 -0.06 6.48 -19.26
CA THR A 420 1.02 7.39 -18.86
C THR A 420 2.21 6.61 -18.31
N GLN A 421 3.40 6.82 -18.88
CA GLN A 421 4.64 6.19 -18.44
C GLN A 421 5.37 7.04 -17.39
N TYR A 422 5.83 6.39 -16.33
CA TYR A 422 6.66 6.95 -15.27
C TYR A 422 8.10 6.44 -15.39
N ASN A 423 9.06 7.20 -14.86
CA ASN A 423 10.48 6.92 -15.06
C ASN A 423 11.07 6.01 -13.97
N THR A 424 10.51 6.02 -12.77
CA THR A 424 10.72 5.00 -11.73
C THR A 424 9.40 4.63 -11.06
N PHE A 425 9.31 3.42 -10.52
CA PHE A 425 8.16 3.00 -9.71
C PHE A 425 7.99 3.88 -8.46
N GLU A 426 9.05 4.56 -7.99
CA GLU A 426 8.97 5.51 -6.88
C GLU A 426 8.12 6.74 -7.19
N ASP A 427 7.89 7.06 -8.47
CA ASP A 427 7.01 8.14 -8.90
C ASP A 427 5.52 7.70 -8.91
N LEU A 428 5.24 6.41 -8.64
CA LEU A 428 3.89 5.87 -8.54
C LEU A 428 3.39 5.96 -7.09
N ASP A 429 2.11 6.24 -6.91
CA ASP A 429 1.44 6.29 -5.60
C ASP A 429 1.14 4.88 -5.07
N ILE A 430 2.17 4.13 -4.71
CA ILE A 430 2.06 2.76 -4.19
C ILE A 430 1.75 2.81 -2.69
N ALA A 431 0.51 2.51 -2.32
CA ALA A 431 -0.03 2.63 -0.96
C ALA A 431 0.39 1.47 -0.02
N ALA A 432 1.68 1.13 -0.06
CA ALA A 432 2.33 0.12 0.78
C ALA A 432 3.72 0.60 1.22
N THR A 433 4.38 -0.19 2.08
CA THR A 433 5.82 -0.08 2.36
C THR A 433 6.61 -0.80 1.27
N TYR A 434 7.58 -0.13 0.68
CA TYR A 434 8.45 -0.69 -0.34
C TYR A 434 9.86 -0.11 -0.25
N ALA A 435 10.81 -0.78 -0.89
CA ALA A 435 12.14 -0.27 -1.15
C ALA A 435 12.58 -0.63 -2.58
N ASP A 436 13.47 0.16 -3.16
CA ASP A 436 14.10 -0.13 -4.45
C ASP A 436 15.11 -1.27 -4.28
N TYR A 437 14.85 -2.40 -4.96
CA TYR A 437 15.73 -3.56 -4.92
C TYR A 437 17.18 -3.18 -5.23
N ASP A 438 17.42 -2.34 -6.25
CA ASP A 438 18.77 -2.03 -6.72
C ASP A 438 19.51 -1.01 -5.82
N LYS A 439 18.81 -0.43 -4.83
CA LYS A 439 19.39 0.46 -3.81
C LYS A 439 19.66 -0.24 -2.48
N VAL A 440 18.70 -1.03 -1.97
CA VAL A 440 18.78 -1.63 -0.61
C VAL A 440 19.37 -3.03 -0.57
N ALA A 441 19.47 -3.69 -1.74
CA ALA A 441 20.24 -4.91 -1.87
C ALA A 441 21.74 -4.59 -1.78
N ASP A 442 22.45 -5.29 -0.87
CA ASP A 442 23.91 -5.44 -0.91
C ASP A 442 24.40 -5.78 -2.33
N LYS A 443 25.64 -5.40 -2.65
CA LYS A 443 26.22 -5.60 -3.98
C LYS A 443 27.03 -6.90 -4.10
N THR A 444 27.07 -7.71 -3.04
CA THR A 444 27.88 -8.94 -2.97
C THR A 444 27.08 -10.24 -2.80
N THR A 445 25.95 -10.25 -2.10
CA THR A 445 25.17 -11.48 -1.77
C THR A 445 23.73 -11.63 -2.31
N PRO A 446 22.91 -10.58 -2.49
CA PRO A 446 21.46 -10.72 -2.73
C PRO A 446 21.15 -10.90 -4.21
N ASN A 447 21.04 -12.15 -4.62
CA ASN A 447 20.68 -12.53 -5.97
C ASN A 447 19.27 -13.13 -5.97
N VAL A 448 18.44 -12.66 -6.90
CA VAL A 448 17.21 -13.38 -7.30
C VAL A 448 17.66 -14.53 -8.21
N THR A 449 17.96 -15.67 -7.59
CA THR A 449 18.54 -16.85 -8.26
C THR A 449 17.45 -17.76 -8.80
N LEU A 450 17.70 -18.36 -9.96
CA LEU A 450 16.78 -19.30 -10.59
C LEU A 450 16.81 -20.63 -9.83
N ILE A 451 15.65 -21.13 -9.39
CA ILE A 451 15.54 -22.35 -8.58
C ILE A 451 15.73 -23.57 -9.49
N ASP A 452 16.98 -24.03 -9.59
CA ASP A 452 17.31 -25.20 -10.40
C ASP A 452 17.25 -26.52 -9.62
N LYS A 453 16.03 -26.96 -9.29
CA LYS A 453 15.81 -28.34 -8.82
C LYS A 453 15.92 -29.30 -10.01
N ALA A 454 16.96 -30.14 -10.00
CA ALA A 454 17.18 -31.25 -10.94
C ALA A 454 17.14 -30.84 -12.44
N HIS A 455 17.75 -29.70 -12.78
CA HIS A 455 17.88 -29.15 -14.15
C HIS A 455 16.58 -28.63 -14.79
N LYS A 456 15.61 -28.21 -13.96
CA LYS A 456 14.24 -27.87 -14.40
C LYS A 456 13.75 -26.45 -14.09
N LYS A 457 14.53 -25.62 -13.38
CA LYS A 457 14.50 -24.14 -13.44
C LYS A 457 13.10 -23.47 -13.41
N TYR A 458 12.29 -23.74 -12.38
CA TYR A 458 10.87 -23.31 -12.34
C TYR A 458 10.62 -21.92 -11.73
N GLY A 459 11.05 -21.69 -10.50
CA GLY A 459 10.83 -20.43 -9.77
C GLY A 459 12.10 -19.60 -9.65
N TYR A 460 12.00 -18.46 -8.96
CA TYR A 460 13.15 -17.68 -8.51
C TYR A 460 13.10 -17.55 -6.99
N GLN A 461 14.25 -17.62 -6.31
CA GLN A 461 14.39 -17.39 -4.86
C GLN A 461 15.29 -16.18 -4.62
N TRP A 462 15.04 -15.40 -3.57
CA TRP A 462 15.92 -14.32 -3.15
C TRP A 462 16.88 -14.83 -2.08
N SER A 463 18.19 -14.73 -2.32
CA SER A 463 19.23 -15.19 -1.38
C SER A 463 19.56 -14.19 -0.26
N GLY A 464 18.93 -13.02 -0.24
CA GLY A 464 19.19 -11.99 0.76
C GLY A 464 18.59 -12.34 2.13
N ASP A 465 19.06 -11.62 3.14
CA ASP A 465 18.57 -11.73 4.51
C ASP A 465 17.57 -10.61 4.84
N PRO A 466 16.28 -10.91 5.09
CA PRO A 466 15.29 -9.97 5.59
C PRO A 466 15.77 -9.14 6.77
N ALA A 467 16.60 -9.68 7.67
CA ALA A 467 17.09 -8.92 8.82
C ALA A 467 17.90 -7.68 8.41
N THR A 468 18.66 -7.76 7.30
CA THR A 468 19.43 -6.63 6.75
C THR A 468 18.58 -5.57 6.05
N ILE A 469 17.33 -5.89 5.71
CA ILE A 469 16.30 -4.96 5.18
C ILE A 469 15.35 -4.50 6.30
N ALA A 470 15.19 -5.30 7.36
CA ALA A 470 14.41 -5.00 8.54
C ALA A 470 15.13 -3.99 9.45
N SER A 471 16.46 -4.01 9.52
CA SER A 471 17.31 -3.07 10.26
C SER A 471 17.62 -1.77 9.51
N GLN A 472 17.43 -1.73 8.19
CA GLN A 472 17.44 -0.49 7.43
C GLN A 472 16.22 0.38 7.80
N ALA A 473 16.49 1.64 8.15
CA ALA A 473 15.49 2.63 8.47
C ALA A 473 14.68 2.98 7.21
N LYS A 474 13.35 2.82 7.30
CA LYS A 474 12.41 3.04 6.19
C LYS A 474 11.09 3.61 6.70
N LEU A 475 10.34 4.27 5.81
CA LEU A 475 9.02 4.82 6.11
C LEU A 475 7.92 3.77 5.90
N ASP A 476 7.38 3.23 7.00
CA ASP A 476 6.09 2.57 6.98
C ASP A 476 4.99 3.64 6.81
N LEU A 477 4.16 3.52 5.76
CA LEU A 477 2.91 4.27 5.65
C LEU A 477 1.92 3.66 6.63
N ILE A 478 1.50 4.45 7.63
CA ILE A 478 0.63 3.99 8.72
C ILE A 478 -0.82 4.29 8.37
N ALA A 479 -1.10 5.54 8.01
CA ALA A 479 -2.43 6.02 7.66
C ALA A 479 -2.37 7.12 6.58
N SER A 480 -3.46 7.30 5.85
CA SER A 480 -3.66 8.43 4.94
C SER A 480 -5.12 8.87 4.94
N GLU A 481 -5.35 10.17 4.84
CA GLU A 481 -6.66 10.80 4.70
C GLU A 481 -6.80 11.45 3.32
N GLU A 482 -7.98 11.33 2.68
CA GLU A 482 -8.26 11.93 1.37
C GLU A 482 -9.52 12.82 1.39
N SER A 483 -9.62 13.75 0.44
CA SER A 483 -10.91 14.40 0.13
C SER A 483 -10.98 14.84 -1.33
N LYS A 484 -12.20 15.10 -1.80
CA LYS A 484 -12.48 15.61 -3.16
C LYS A 484 -12.63 17.14 -3.21
N GLY A 485 -12.44 17.84 -2.09
CA GLY A 485 -12.94 19.20 -1.86
C GLY A 485 -11.98 20.34 -2.22
N GLY A 486 -10.89 20.11 -2.96
CA GLY A 486 -9.96 21.15 -3.43
C GLY A 486 -9.08 21.83 -2.36
N GLN A 487 -9.51 21.83 -1.09
CA GLN A 487 -8.79 22.32 0.09
C GLN A 487 -7.36 21.75 0.16
N SER A 488 -6.38 22.62 0.43
CA SER A 488 -4.99 22.26 0.61
C SER A 488 -4.61 22.37 2.09
N ALA A 489 -4.14 21.28 2.70
CA ALA A 489 -3.59 21.29 4.06
C ALA A 489 -2.31 22.12 4.12
N THR A 490 -2.28 23.14 4.97
CA THR A 490 -1.19 24.12 5.08
C THR A 490 -0.28 23.88 6.27
N CYS A 491 -0.83 23.43 7.40
CA CYS A 491 -0.12 23.20 8.65
C CYS A 491 -0.76 22.04 9.41
N ILE A 492 0.05 21.34 10.20
CA ILE A 492 -0.37 20.31 11.14
C ILE A 492 0.46 20.44 12.41
N GLN A 493 -0.16 20.31 13.58
CA GLN A 493 0.51 20.32 14.88
C GLN A 493 -0.12 19.26 15.77
N SER A 494 0.69 18.53 16.53
CA SER A 494 0.18 17.69 17.63
C SER A 494 0.10 18.46 18.93
N ALA A 495 -0.81 18.06 19.80
CA ALA A 495 -1.02 18.63 21.12
C ALA A 495 -1.52 17.57 22.11
N ASN A 496 -1.58 17.97 23.39
CA ASN A 496 -2.04 17.15 24.51
C ASN A 496 -3.36 16.41 24.20
N ASN A 497 -3.49 15.19 24.77
CA ASN A 497 -4.62 14.25 24.57
C ASN A 497 -4.66 13.57 23.18
N ASN A 498 -3.50 13.34 22.56
CA ASN A 498 -3.33 12.67 21.26
C ASN A 498 -4.16 13.32 20.14
N LYS A 499 -4.23 14.66 20.14
CA LYS A 499 -4.98 15.45 19.15
C LYS A 499 -4.02 16.15 18.18
N LEU A 500 -4.34 16.04 16.89
CA LEU A 500 -3.67 16.72 15.79
C LEU A 500 -4.62 17.78 15.25
N TYR A 501 -4.16 19.02 15.19
CA TYR A 501 -4.92 20.12 14.58
C TYR A 501 -4.35 20.42 13.20
N VAL A 502 -5.22 20.55 12.20
CA VAL A 502 -4.83 20.72 10.80
C VAL A 502 -5.53 21.93 10.20
N SER A 503 -4.76 22.87 9.64
CA SER A 503 -5.29 24.03 8.93
C SER A 503 -5.30 23.81 7.42
N TYR A 504 -6.31 24.34 6.74
CA TYR A 504 -6.43 24.28 5.29
C TYR A 504 -6.73 25.65 4.69
N HIS A 505 -6.24 25.87 3.48
CA HIS A 505 -6.62 26.99 2.61
C HIS A 505 -7.28 26.50 1.32
N THR A 506 -8.05 27.37 0.69
CA THR A 506 -8.94 27.09 -0.45
C THR A 506 -8.24 26.87 -1.78
N TYR A 507 -6.97 27.30 -1.90
CA TYR A 507 -6.19 27.33 -3.15
C TYR A 507 -6.93 27.99 -4.35
N GLY A 508 -7.89 28.88 -4.07
CA GLY A 508 -8.65 29.61 -5.08
C GLY A 508 -9.97 28.98 -5.53
N ASP A 509 -10.40 27.84 -4.98
CA ASP A 509 -11.81 27.44 -5.05
C ASP A 509 -12.63 28.35 -4.14
N LYS A 510 -13.59 29.10 -4.69
CA LYS A 510 -14.31 30.17 -3.99
C LYS A 510 -15.63 29.70 -3.38
N ASN A 511 -16.00 28.43 -3.55
CA ASN A 511 -17.30 27.91 -3.12
C ASN A 511 -17.36 27.57 -1.63
N PHE A 512 -16.20 27.47 -0.97
CA PHE A 512 -16.06 27.01 0.40
C PHE A 512 -14.84 27.70 1.03
N GLY A 513 -14.85 27.96 2.34
CA GLY A 513 -13.75 28.65 3.03
C GLY A 513 -12.62 27.74 3.50
N GLY A 514 -11.59 28.33 4.11
CA GLY A 514 -10.56 27.60 4.82
C GLY A 514 -11.14 26.80 5.98
N ASN A 515 -10.46 25.70 6.30
CA ASN A 515 -10.98 24.64 7.16
C ASN A 515 -10.02 24.35 8.32
N ILE A 516 -10.57 23.88 9.42
CA ILE A 516 -9.84 23.42 10.61
C ILE A 516 -10.36 22.03 10.95
N GLU A 517 -9.46 21.05 11.01
CA GLU A 517 -9.79 19.70 11.44
C GLU A 517 -9.06 19.30 12.70
N VAL A 518 -9.73 18.45 13.49
CA VAL A 518 -9.15 17.73 14.62
C VAL A 518 -9.11 16.26 14.25
N LEU A 519 -7.91 15.70 14.25
CA LEU A 519 -7.68 14.27 14.07
C LEU A 519 -7.15 13.68 15.38
N SER A 520 -7.35 12.37 15.57
CA SER A 520 -6.74 11.62 16.67
C SER A 520 -6.10 10.33 16.19
N MET A 521 -5.12 9.84 16.95
CA MET A 521 -4.41 8.60 16.64
C MET A 521 -4.43 7.63 17.81
N THR A 522 -4.85 6.39 17.55
CA THR A 522 -4.92 5.31 18.54
C THR A 522 -4.17 4.07 18.03
N GLY A 523 -2.89 3.99 18.36
CA GLY A 523 -1.96 3.06 17.71
C GLY A 523 -1.87 3.36 16.21
N ASN A 524 -1.75 2.34 15.37
CA ASN A 524 -1.68 2.48 13.90
C ASN A 524 -3.03 2.85 13.23
N GLN A 525 -3.89 3.64 13.89
CA GLN A 525 -5.19 4.07 13.37
C GLN A 525 -5.38 5.57 13.57
N LEU A 526 -5.50 6.30 12.46
CA LEU A 526 -5.95 7.68 12.39
C LEU A 526 -7.49 7.73 12.40
N HIS A 527 -8.05 8.80 12.97
CA HIS A 527 -9.48 9.13 12.97
C HIS A 527 -9.66 10.63 12.74
N VAL A 528 -10.70 11.03 12.00
CA VAL A 528 -11.17 12.42 11.94
C VAL A 528 -12.19 12.59 13.07
N ASP A 529 -11.91 13.45 14.04
CA ASP A 529 -12.83 13.73 15.16
C ASP A 529 -13.81 14.86 14.83
N ALA A 530 -13.30 15.94 14.21
CA ALA A 530 -14.05 17.15 13.90
C ALA A 530 -13.53 17.86 12.66
N ASN A 531 -14.43 18.55 11.97
CA ASN A 531 -14.19 19.24 10.70
C ASN A 531 -15.07 20.51 10.68
N LYS A 532 -14.49 21.71 10.73
CA LYS A 532 -15.22 22.99 10.76
C LYS A 532 -14.53 24.08 9.93
N ALA A 533 -15.32 24.81 9.15
CA ALA A 533 -14.82 25.84 8.23
C ALA A 533 -15.48 27.20 8.44
N ALA A 534 -14.75 28.27 8.10
CA ALA A 534 -15.23 29.65 8.10
C ALA A 534 -15.18 30.21 6.67
N GLU A 535 -16.28 30.77 6.16
CA GLU A 535 -16.28 31.30 4.79
C GLU A 535 -15.25 32.43 4.59
N ASN A 536 -14.69 32.50 3.37
CA ASN A 536 -13.83 33.59 2.90
C ASN A 536 -12.52 33.80 3.69
N CYS A 537 -12.16 32.91 4.62
CA CYS A 537 -10.94 32.95 5.44
C CYS A 537 -10.02 31.78 5.05
N ASP A 538 -8.76 32.04 4.73
CA ASP A 538 -7.71 31.05 4.46
C ASP A 538 -6.75 30.96 5.65
N TYR A 539 -6.31 29.76 6.01
CA TYR A 539 -5.40 29.51 7.15
C TYR A 539 -4.05 28.96 6.68
N ASN A 540 -2.96 29.65 7.01
CA ASN A 540 -1.59 29.30 6.60
C ASN A 540 -0.81 28.52 7.67
N HIS A 541 -1.09 28.78 8.95
CA HIS A 541 -0.41 28.19 10.11
C HIS A 541 -1.33 28.16 11.34
N LEU A 542 -1.07 27.25 12.27
CA LEU A 542 -1.75 27.20 13.56
C LEU A 542 -0.77 26.89 14.71
N ILE A 543 -1.16 27.27 15.92
CA ILE A 543 -0.59 26.77 17.18
C ILE A 543 -1.73 26.50 18.17
N VAL A 544 -1.58 25.48 19.00
CA VAL A 544 -2.31 25.34 20.27
C VAL A 544 -1.54 26.06 21.36
N ASP A 545 -2.21 26.99 22.05
CA ASP A 545 -1.74 27.58 23.30
C ASP A 545 -2.87 27.55 24.33
N GLY A 546 -2.56 27.05 25.54
CA GLY A 546 -3.53 26.76 26.59
C GLY A 546 -4.77 26.01 26.09
N ASN A 547 -5.94 26.60 26.33
CA ASN A 547 -7.25 26.13 25.87
C ASN A 547 -7.69 26.84 24.57
N SER A 548 -6.78 27.10 23.63
CA SER A 548 -7.10 27.81 22.39
C SER A 548 -6.23 27.37 21.21
N LEU A 549 -6.80 27.42 20.02
CA LEU A 549 -6.09 27.31 18.76
C LEU A 549 -5.94 28.71 18.17
N TYR A 550 -4.71 29.16 17.96
CA TYR A 550 -4.40 30.41 17.31
C TYR A 550 -3.95 30.16 15.86
N LEU A 551 -4.35 31.04 14.95
CA LEU A 551 -4.24 30.85 13.50
C LEU A 551 -3.59 32.07 12.85
N ALA A 552 -2.64 31.86 11.95
CA ALA A 552 -2.20 32.89 11.01
C ALA A 552 -2.85 32.64 9.64
N GLY A 553 -3.41 33.68 9.05
CA GLY A 553 -4.07 33.60 7.74
C GLY A 553 -4.61 34.93 7.26
N SER A 554 -5.45 34.89 6.22
CA SER A 554 -6.11 36.08 5.68
C SER A 554 -7.53 35.81 5.17
N GLY A 555 -8.38 36.84 5.17
CA GLY A 555 -9.80 36.72 4.83
C GLY A 555 -10.33 37.89 4.02
N THR A 556 -10.80 37.59 2.80
CA THR A 556 -11.12 38.60 1.76
C THR A 556 -12.40 39.40 1.99
N LYS A 557 -13.19 39.04 3.00
CA LYS A 557 -14.42 39.76 3.41
C LYS A 557 -14.53 40.01 4.92
N SER A 558 -13.56 39.54 5.72
CA SER A 558 -13.71 39.38 7.17
C SER A 558 -12.72 40.21 7.99
N ALA A 559 -11.41 40.10 7.71
CA ALA A 559 -10.37 40.73 8.54
C ALA A 559 -9.07 41.11 7.79
N GLY A 560 -8.99 40.92 6.47
CA GLY A 560 -7.72 41.05 5.75
C GLY A 560 -6.70 40.05 6.29
N ALA A 561 -5.44 40.43 6.53
CA ALA A 561 -4.50 39.57 7.26
C ALA A 561 -4.83 39.59 8.78
N PHE A 562 -4.83 38.44 9.44
CA PHE A 562 -5.33 38.32 10.82
C PHE A 562 -4.49 37.43 11.75
N LEU A 563 -4.67 37.65 13.06
CA LEU A 563 -4.54 36.62 14.09
C LEU A 563 -5.93 36.05 14.40
N GLY A 564 -6.13 34.75 14.14
CA GLY A 564 -7.35 34.04 14.49
C GLY A 564 -7.24 33.35 15.84
N LYS A 565 -8.34 33.24 16.59
CA LYS A 565 -8.46 32.47 17.84
C LYS A 565 -9.74 31.63 17.85
N VAL A 566 -9.62 30.34 18.13
CA VAL A 566 -10.72 29.40 18.37
C VAL A 566 -10.55 28.82 19.78
N ASP A 567 -11.59 28.87 20.60
CA ASP A 567 -11.53 28.32 21.96
C ASP A 567 -11.66 26.78 21.93
N LEU A 568 -10.87 26.07 22.76
CA LEU A 568 -10.80 24.60 22.78
C LEU A 568 -11.44 24.00 24.02
N ASN A 569 -12.48 23.19 23.81
CA ASN A 569 -13.27 22.53 24.85
C ASN A 569 -12.92 21.04 24.94
N GLY A 570 -11.99 20.68 25.83
CA GLY A 570 -11.53 19.30 25.99
C GLY A 570 -10.84 18.72 24.74
N GLY A 571 -10.22 19.58 23.94
CA GLY A 571 -9.62 19.21 22.64
C GLY A 571 -10.59 19.26 21.44
N ASN A 572 -11.81 19.77 21.62
CA ASN A 572 -12.77 19.99 20.54
C ASN A 572 -12.82 21.49 20.16
N LEU A 573 -13.00 21.79 18.88
CA LEU A 573 -13.16 23.16 18.38
C LEU A 573 -14.46 23.81 18.89
N GLY A 574 -14.38 25.06 19.32
CA GLY A 574 -15.55 25.95 19.47
C GLY A 574 -16.27 26.23 18.14
N ASP A 575 -17.39 26.93 18.19
CA ASP A 575 -18.28 27.20 17.05
C ASP A 575 -18.00 28.54 16.34
N GLU A 576 -16.96 29.25 16.76
CA GLU A 576 -16.57 30.57 16.22
C GLU A 576 -15.04 30.69 16.13
N VAL A 577 -14.58 31.45 15.14
CA VAL A 577 -13.23 32.01 15.10
C VAL A 577 -13.32 33.52 15.31
N LYS A 578 -12.54 34.01 16.28
CA LYS A 578 -12.32 35.44 16.55
C LYS A 578 -11.13 35.88 15.72
N LEU A 579 -11.32 36.82 14.80
CA LEU A 579 -10.31 37.33 13.88
C LEU A 579 -9.93 38.75 14.30
N TYR A 580 -8.69 38.91 14.78
CA TYR A 580 -8.11 40.21 15.07
C TYR A 580 -7.33 40.69 13.84
N ALA A 581 -7.82 41.74 13.19
CA ALA A 581 -7.26 42.22 11.94
C ALA A 581 -5.92 42.96 12.15
N ILE A 582 -4.92 42.61 11.34
CA ILE A 582 -3.64 43.31 11.22
C ILE A 582 -3.77 44.43 10.18
N ASP A 583 -4.46 44.15 9.07
CA ASP A 583 -4.66 45.07 7.97
C ASP A 583 -5.95 44.76 7.20
N ASN A 584 -7.00 45.55 7.48
CA ASN A 584 -8.30 45.47 6.82
C ASN A 584 -8.35 46.15 5.43
N LYS A 585 -7.23 46.65 4.88
CA LYS A 585 -7.23 47.59 3.73
C LYS A 585 -6.15 47.36 2.65
N THR A 586 -5.08 46.60 2.87
CA THR A 586 -4.06 46.31 1.82
C THR A 586 -3.86 44.82 1.54
N LYS A 587 -2.93 44.48 0.64
CA LYS A 587 -2.61 43.10 0.23
C LYS A 587 -1.55 42.49 1.16
N MET A 588 -1.86 42.41 2.45
CA MET A 588 -1.07 41.65 3.42
C MET A 588 -1.59 40.20 3.51
N ASP A 589 -0.72 39.28 3.95
CA ASP A 589 -1.10 37.93 4.40
C ASP A 589 -0.27 37.57 5.63
N ALA A 590 -0.78 36.68 6.48
CA ALA A 590 -0.13 36.21 7.71
C ALA A 590 0.32 34.74 7.54
N ASN A 591 1.61 34.51 7.71
CA ASN A 591 2.32 33.29 7.31
C ASN A 591 2.50 32.27 8.45
N SER A 592 2.72 32.75 9.68
CA SER A 592 3.06 31.94 10.86
C SER A 592 2.74 32.70 12.16
N VAL A 593 2.44 31.98 13.24
CA VAL A 593 2.10 32.52 14.57
C VAL A 593 2.84 31.76 15.68
N ALA A 594 3.28 32.45 16.72
CA ALA A 594 3.91 31.89 17.92
C ALA A 594 3.50 32.68 19.17
N ALA A 595 3.19 32.00 20.28
CA ALA A 595 2.92 32.63 21.57
C ALA A 595 4.23 32.79 22.37
N PHE A 596 4.55 34.01 22.81
CA PHE A 596 5.82 34.35 23.45
C PHE A 596 5.65 35.46 24.50
N ASP A 597 6.13 35.24 25.73
CA ASP A 597 6.20 36.27 26.80
C ASP A 597 4.86 37.02 27.04
N GLY A 598 3.76 36.25 26.96
CA GLY A 598 2.39 36.76 27.11
C GLY A 598 1.84 37.54 25.91
N GLU A 599 2.47 37.46 24.75
CA GLU A 599 2.03 38.06 23.48
C GLU A 599 1.95 37.03 22.35
N HIS A 600 1.18 37.36 21.30
CA HIS A 600 1.08 36.54 20.10
C HIS A 600 1.82 37.22 18.94
N ILE A 601 2.95 36.64 18.54
CA ILE A 601 3.77 37.14 17.44
C ILE A 601 3.29 36.50 16.14
N VAL A 602 3.10 37.31 15.10
CA VAL A 602 2.67 36.88 13.78
C VAL A 602 3.68 37.33 12.73
N ALA A 603 4.14 36.41 11.88
CA ALA A 603 4.93 36.72 10.69
C ALA A 603 4.02 37.08 9.52
N THR A 604 4.29 38.17 8.81
CA THR A 604 3.45 38.69 7.72
C THR A 604 4.25 39.01 6.47
N THR A 605 3.58 39.20 5.34
CA THR A 605 4.19 39.69 4.07
C THR A 605 4.71 41.13 4.12
N LYS A 606 4.77 41.75 5.32
CA LYS A 606 5.32 43.09 5.61
C LYS A 606 6.25 43.14 6.84
N GLY A 607 6.56 42.00 7.46
CA GLY A 607 7.45 41.94 8.62
C GLY A 607 6.88 41.07 9.74
N LEU A 608 6.81 41.63 10.95
CA LEU A 608 6.24 40.98 12.14
C LEU A 608 5.17 41.87 12.77
N THR A 609 4.18 41.25 13.40
CA THR A 609 3.16 41.91 14.23
C THR A 609 3.20 41.27 15.62
N SER A 610 3.09 42.06 16.69
CA SER A 610 2.90 41.54 18.06
C SER A 610 1.53 41.97 18.58
N PHE A 611 0.79 41.02 19.17
CA PHE A 611 -0.52 41.22 19.82
C PHE A 611 -0.40 41.06 21.33
N ASP A 612 -0.93 42.00 22.10
CA ASP A 612 -1.07 41.92 23.56
C ASP A 612 -2.22 41.00 24.02
N ASN A 613 -2.43 40.91 25.34
CA ASN A 613 -3.47 40.04 25.93
C ASN A 613 -4.88 40.54 25.64
N GLU A 614 -5.00 41.84 25.37
CA GLU A 614 -6.18 42.57 24.94
C GLU A 614 -6.36 42.52 23.40
N PHE A 615 -5.44 41.88 22.68
CA PHE A 615 -5.34 41.78 21.21
C PHE A 615 -5.24 43.12 20.48
N SER A 616 -4.83 44.18 21.16
CA SER A 616 -4.26 45.35 20.51
C SER A 616 -2.84 45.00 20.04
N HIS A 617 -2.37 45.65 18.98
CA HIS A 617 -1.17 45.19 18.29
C HIS A 617 -0.29 46.33 17.78
N TRP A 618 0.96 46.01 17.47
CA TRP A 618 1.86 46.92 16.79
C TRP A 618 2.67 46.18 15.70
N ASN A 619 3.03 46.92 14.66
CA ASN A 619 3.61 46.35 13.44
C ASN A 619 5.09 46.75 13.28
N LYS A 620 5.96 45.73 13.26
CA LYS A 620 7.38 45.86 12.91
C LYS A 620 7.56 45.65 11.41
N THR A 621 7.53 46.74 10.65
CA THR A 621 7.80 46.74 9.21
C THR A 621 9.19 46.16 8.90
N GLY A 622 9.27 45.28 7.92
CA GLY A 622 10.51 44.67 7.44
C GLY A 622 10.33 43.92 6.13
N ASP A 623 11.28 43.04 5.83
CA ASP A 623 11.13 42.03 4.78
C ASP A 623 10.03 41.01 5.16
N GLU A 624 9.50 40.26 4.19
CA GLU A 624 8.46 39.27 4.42
C GLU A 624 8.88 38.24 5.49
N GLY A 625 8.16 38.22 6.61
CA GLY A 625 8.31 37.22 7.66
C GLY A 625 7.73 35.88 7.20
N LYS A 626 8.53 34.81 7.32
CA LYS A 626 8.19 33.46 6.88
C LYS A 626 7.78 32.53 8.02
N SER A 627 8.45 32.64 9.16
CA SER A 627 8.26 31.76 10.31
C SER A 627 8.49 32.51 11.61
N VAL A 628 7.66 32.21 12.60
CA VAL A 628 7.92 32.50 14.01
C VAL A 628 7.78 31.18 14.78
N VAL A 629 8.71 30.92 15.70
CA VAL A 629 8.73 29.73 16.55
C VAL A 629 9.24 30.11 17.93
N VAL A 630 8.65 29.55 18.98
CA VAL A 630 9.22 29.60 20.33
C VAL A 630 9.79 28.24 20.69
N ALA A 631 10.99 28.25 21.25
CA ALA A 631 11.70 27.10 21.77
C ALA A 631 12.70 27.58 22.84
N ASN A 632 13.04 26.75 23.83
CA ASN A 632 14.04 27.08 24.86
C ASN A 632 13.85 28.48 25.51
N SER A 633 12.59 28.86 25.76
CA SER A 633 12.15 30.19 26.26
C SER A 633 12.61 31.39 25.41
N LYS A 634 12.77 31.22 24.10
CA LYS A 634 13.17 32.26 23.14
C LYS A 634 12.33 32.23 21.89
N LEU A 635 12.15 33.40 21.28
CA LEU A 635 11.49 33.57 19.99
C LEU A 635 12.53 33.56 18.87
N TYR A 636 12.25 32.79 17.84
CA TYR A 636 13.05 32.66 16.63
C TYR A 636 12.21 33.11 15.43
N THR A 637 12.73 34.04 14.63
CA THR A 637 12.00 34.61 13.48
C THR A 637 12.83 34.46 12.20
N LEU A 638 12.21 34.01 11.11
CA LEU A 638 12.81 33.91 9.77
C LEU A 638 12.16 34.91 8.81
N ASP A 639 12.95 35.64 8.01
CA ASP A 639 12.47 36.40 6.86
C ASP A 639 12.82 35.76 5.50
N VAL A 640 12.25 36.30 4.41
CA VAL A 640 12.45 35.83 3.04
C VAL A 640 13.91 35.97 2.54
N LYS A 641 14.71 36.87 3.12
CA LYS A 641 16.15 37.01 2.83
C LYS A 641 17.01 36.02 3.62
N GLY A 642 16.40 35.17 4.43
CA GLY A 642 17.08 34.18 5.24
C GLY A 642 17.74 34.74 6.49
N ASN A 643 17.33 35.91 6.97
CA ASN A 643 17.77 36.37 8.29
C ASN A 643 17.00 35.59 9.37
N VAL A 644 17.75 34.96 10.28
CA VAL A 644 17.22 34.33 11.49
C VAL A 644 17.58 35.20 12.67
N ASN A 645 16.58 35.85 13.27
CA ASN A 645 16.75 36.67 14.47
C ASN A 645 16.24 35.89 15.70
N VAL A 646 17.00 35.96 16.79
CA VAL A 646 16.67 35.34 18.08
C VAL A 646 16.39 36.43 19.10
N TYR A 647 15.27 36.34 19.80
CA TYR A 647 14.83 37.28 20.82
C TYR A 647 14.58 36.56 22.15
N ASP A 648 14.91 37.25 23.24
CA ASP A 648 14.61 36.90 24.64
C ASP A 648 13.52 37.80 25.26
N ASN A 649 12.96 38.73 24.46
CA ASN A 649 11.98 39.72 24.88
C ASN A 649 10.97 40.00 23.75
N LYS A 650 9.72 40.27 24.10
CA LYS A 650 8.61 40.51 23.15
C LYS A 650 8.66 41.82 22.37
N ASN A 651 9.52 42.77 22.74
CA ASN A 651 9.61 44.07 22.06
C ASN A 651 10.19 43.97 20.63
N LEU A 652 10.70 42.80 20.23
CA LEU A 652 11.33 42.49 18.93
C LEU A 652 12.48 43.45 18.54
N GLU A 653 12.95 44.28 19.47
CA GLU A 653 14.14 45.12 19.34
C GLU A 653 15.40 44.30 19.62
N ASN A 654 16.55 44.74 19.08
CA ASN A 654 17.89 44.33 19.50
C ASN A 654 18.06 42.80 19.69
N PRO A 655 17.90 41.98 18.63
CA PRO A 655 17.98 40.52 18.73
C PRO A 655 19.31 40.08 19.34
N ILE A 656 19.25 39.18 20.33
CA ILE A 656 20.43 38.68 21.05
C ILE A 656 21.41 37.93 20.14
N LYS A 657 20.90 37.38 19.03
CA LYS A 657 21.70 36.86 17.92
C LYS A 657 20.94 37.07 16.60
N THR A 658 21.66 37.43 15.55
CA THR A 658 21.18 37.41 14.16
C THR A 658 22.13 36.56 13.31
N TYR A 659 21.56 35.72 12.46
CA TYR A 659 22.25 34.91 11.49
C TYR A 659 21.66 35.17 10.10
N ASN A 660 22.42 34.97 9.02
CA ASN A 660 21.85 34.87 7.67
C ASN A 660 22.17 33.48 7.08
N VAL A 661 21.14 32.78 6.59
CA VAL A 661 21.25 31.42 6.02
C VAL A 661 21.17 31.39 4.48
N GLY A 662 21.11 32.54 3.83
CA GLY A 662 20.77 32.71 2.41
C GLY A 662 19.26 32.68 2.16
N GLU A 663 18.82 33.30 1.06
CA GLU A 663 17.41 33.58 0.77
C GLU A 663 16.50 32.34 0.68
N VAL A 664 15.22 32.53 0.99
CA VAL A 664 14.13 31.58 0.73
C VAL A 664 13.73 31.71 -0.75
N THR A 665 13.79 30.61 -1.50
CA THR A 665 13.49 30.62 -2.95
C THR A 665 12.49 29.53 -3.34
N PRO A 666 11.46 29.81 -4.17
CA PRO A 666 11.03 31.13 -4.61
C PRO A 666 10.53 32.00 -3.43
N THR A 667 10.41 33.30 -3.63
CA THR A 667 9.96 34.23 -2.59
C THR A 667 8.56 33.91 -2.06
N ASN A 668 7.67 33.35 -2.88
CA ASN A 668 6.33 32.90 -2.46
C ASN A 668 6.29 31.50 -1.83
N ASN A 669 7.43 30.90 -1.50
CA ASN A 669 7.45 29.59 -0.85
C ASN A 669 7.06 29.68 0.64
N LYS A 670 6.40 28.64 1.16
CA LYS A 670 6.31 28.43 2.62
C LYS A 670 7.69 27.98 3.12
N ALA A 671 8.16 28.54 4.22
CA ALA A 671 9.46 28.19 4.79
C ALA A 671 9.42 28.38 6.29
N VAL A 672 9.69 27.32 7.05
CA VAL A 672 9.74 27.37 8.51
C VAL A 672 11.10 26.94 9.05
N LEU A 673 11.35 27.34 10.30
CA LEU A 673 12.48 26.85 11.08
C LEU A 673 11.99 25.88 12.15
N ALA A 674 12.87 25.02 12.64
CA ALA A 674 12.67 24.24 13.85
C ALA A 674 13.93 24.36 14.73
N VAL A 675 13.76 24.28 16.05
CA VAL A 675 14.86 24.28 17.02
C VAL A 675 14.86 22.92 17.70
N ASP A 676 16.03 22.28 17.74
CA ASP A 676 16.24 21.08 18.54
C ASP A 676 16.45 21.52 20.00
N GLU A 677 15.39 21.42 20.82
CA GLU A 677 15.43 21.93 22.19
C GLU A 677 16.54 21.29 23.03
N SER A 678 16.90 20.03 22.75
CA SER A 678 17.89 19.26 23.51
C SER A 678 19.30 19.86 23.49
N ASN A 679 19.61 20.69 22.48
CA ASN A 679 20.95 21.26 22.29
C ASN A 679 20.95 22.71 21.74
N GLY A 680 19.83 23.23 21.25
CA GLY A 680 19.69 24.60 20.73
C GLY A 680 20.09 24.79 19.26
N THR A 681 20.33 23.71 18.51
CA THR A 681 20.56 23.78 17.05
C THR A 681 19.29 24.24 16.32
N ILE A 682 19.44 25.15 15.36
CA ILE A 682 18.34 25.64 14.52
C ILE A 682 18.46 25.02 13.13
N TYR A 683 17.37 24.48 12.60
CA TYR A 683 17.26 24.00 11.22
C TYR A 683 16.25 24.86 10.46
N VAL A 684 16.59 25.30 9.24
CA VAL A 684 15.86 26.37 8.54
C VAL A 684 15.55 25.96 7.11
N CYS A 685 14.27 25.81 6.77
CA CYS A 685 13.83 25.59 5.39
C CYS A 685 14.03 26.85 4.53
N LYS A 686 14.42 26.65 3.26
CA LYS A 686 14.63 27.72 2.27
C LYS A 686 14.01 27.40 0.91
N GLY A 687 13.03 26.49 0.85
CA GLY A 687 12.41 26.05 -0.39
C GLY A 687 13.38 25.29 -1.30
N GLU A 688 13.55 25.76 -2.52
CA GLU A 688 14.46 25.22 -3.55
C GLU A 688 15.95 25.33 -3.20
N ASN A 689 16.27 26.14 -2.18
CA ASN A 689 17.62 26.25 -1.60
C ASN A 689 17.83 25.28 -0.42
N GLY A 690 16.94 24.30 -0.24
CA GLY A 690 17.09 23.22 0.73
C GLY A 690 16.90 23.64 2.18
N VAL A 691 17.70 23.08 3.07
CA VAL A 691 17.71 23.36 4.52
C VAL A 691 19.10 23.84 4.93
N ALA A 692 19.16 24.86 5.78
CA ALA A 692 20.36 25.30 6.49
C ALA A 692 20.35 24.84 7.95
N LYS A 693 21.53 24.76 8.57
CA LYS A 693 21.73 24.45 10.00
C LYS A 693 22.53 25.57 10.66
N ILE A 694 22.10 26.00 11.83
CA ILE A 694 22.85 26.89 12.73
C ILE A 694 23.14 26.07 13.98
N SER A 695 24.41 25.85 14.31
CA SER A 695 24.79 25.09 15.51
C SER A 695 24.43 25.85 16.79
N SER A 696 24.44 25.15 17.92
CA SER A 696 24.26 25.74 19.26
C SER A 696 25.32 26.80 19.60
N THR A 697 26.55 26.62 19.11
CA THR A 697 27.62 27.62 19.16
C THR A 697 27.34 28.83 18.25
N GLY A 698 26.72 28.61 17.10
CA GLY A 698 26.30 29.65 16.15
C GLY A 698 26.91 29.56 14.76
N ASP A 699 27.60 28.47 14.44
CA ASP A 699 28.18 28.18 13.14
C ASP A 699 27.07 27.93 12.12
N VAL A 700 27.08 28.67 11.01
CA VAL A 700 26.04 28.62 9.98
C VAL A 700 26.49 27.75 8.80
N LYS A 701 25.85 26.60 8.62
CA LYS A 701 25.94 25.80 7.40
C LYS A 701 24.72 26.08 6.52
N THR A 702 24.90 26.89 5.47
CA THR A 702 23.83 27.31 4.56
C THR A 702 23.33 26.18 3.62
N ASP A 703 24.10 25.11 3.48
CA ASP A 703 23.89 23.96 2.60
C ASP A 703 23.76 22.64 3.40
N PHE A 704 23.08 22.68 4.55
CA PHE A 704 22.95 21.50 5.41
C PHE A 704 22.36 20.29 4.68
N PHE A 705 21.27 20.49 3.94
CA PHE A 705 20.65 19.49 3.08
C PHE A 705 20.06 20.12 1.81
N THR A 706 20.27 19.49 0.65
CA THR A 706 19.68 19.90 -0.63
C THR A 706 18.46 19.03 -0.96
N CYS A 707 17.32 19.65 -1.25
CA CYS A 707 16.12 18.92 -1.65
C CYS A 707 16.35 18.10 -2.94
N PRO A 708 15.93 16.82 -3.00
CA PRO A 708 16.02 16.02 -4.21
C PRO A 708 15.33 16.66 -5.41
N THR A 709 15.87 16.43 -6.61
CA THR A 709 15.27 16.89 -7.86
C THR A 709 14.43 15.79 -8.51
N PHE A 710 13.41 16.20 -9.25
CA PHE A 710 12.70 15.29 -10.15
C PHE A 710 13.61 14.99 -11.33
N THR A 711 14.30 13.85 -11.25
CA THR A 711 15.27 13.41 -12.27
C THR A 711 14.62 13.28 -13.64
N LYS A 712 13.37 12.79 -13.72
CA LYS A 712 12.56 12.69 -14.95
C LYS A 712 11.03 12.72 -14.66
N PRO A 713 10.40 13.90 -14.56
CA PRO A 713 8.94 14.02 -14.38
C PRO A 713 8.17 13.75 -15.70
N GLU A 714 6.83 13.74 -15.62
CA GLU A 714 5.89 13.46 -16.73
C GLU A 714 6.24 14.19 -18.04
N LYS A 715 6.54 15.50 -17.95
CA LYS A 715 7.15 16.25 -19.05
C LYS A 715 8.66 16.15 -18.96
N THR A 716 9.28 15.42 -19.88
CA THR A 716 10.75 15.24 -19.93
C THR A 716 11.54 16.55 -20.00
N GLU A 717 10.95 17.62 -20.53
CA GLU A 717 11.53 18.98 -20.54
C GLU A 717 11.79 19.56 -19.14
N LEU A 718 11.14 19.03 -18.10
CA LEU A 718 11.27 19.45 -16.70
C LEU A 718 12.26 18.58 -15.90
N ALA A 719 12.89 17.58 -16.53
CA ALA A 719 13.92 16.73 -15.95
C ALA A 719 15.07 17.53 -15.34
N GLY A 720 15.35 17.32 -14.06
CA GLY A 720 16.37 18.05 -13.29
C GLY A 720 16.03 19.52 -13.00
N LYS A 721 14.95 20.07 -13.55
CA LYS A 721 14.53 21.48 -13.35
C LYS A 721 13.58 21.65 -12.17
N VAL A 722 12.64 20.71 -11.98
CA VAL A 722 11.73 20.74 -10.83
C VAL A 722 12.46 20.16 -9.62
N LYS A 723 12.68 21.00 -8.62
CA LYS A 723 13.26 20.62 -7.32
C LYS A 723 12.13 20.33 -6.32
N GLY A 724 12.38 19.45 -5.35
CA GLY A 724 11.66 19.50 -4.08
C GLY A 724 11.90 20.86 -3.39
N ARG A 725 10.96 21.28 -2.56
CA ARG A 725 11.03 22.55 -1.82
C ARG A 725 10.91 22.29 -0.34
N ALA A 726 11.93 22.59 0.44
CA ALA A 726 11.85 22.51 1.90
C ALA A 726 10.81 23.52 2.38
N ASN A 727 9.64 23.02 2.83
CA ASN A 727 8.49 23.82 3.22
C ASN A 727 8.24 23.73 4.72
N GLY A 728 8.25 22.51 5.25
CA GLY A 728 8.10 22.18 6.67
C GLY A 728 9.29 21.38 7.18
N ILE A 729 9.64 21.56 8.45
CA ILE A 729 10.69 20.79 9.13
C ILE A 729 10.29 20.52 10.58
N ALA A 730 10.57 19.30 11.06
CA ALA A 730 10.38 18.90 12.44
C ALA A 730 11.57 18.05 12.91
N VAL A 731 11.92 18.16 14.19
CA VAL A 731 13.03 17.41 14.81
C VAL A 731 12.44 16.32 15.70
N GLY A 732 12.67 15.05 15.36
CA GLY A 732 12.36 13.91 16.23
C GLY A 732 13.55 13.55 17.11
N GLY A 733 13.45 12.46 17.87
CA GLY A 733 14.52 11.95 18.72
C GLY A 733 15.77 11.58 17.91
N GLU A 734 15.70 10.49 17.15
CA GLU A 734 16.83 10.02 16.33
C GLU A 734 16.97 10.79 14.99
N TYR A 735 15.91 11.45 14.49
CA TYR A 735 15.83 11.94 13.10
C TYR A 735 15.44 13.43 12.94
N ILE A 736 15.49 13.90 11.69
CA ILE A 736 14.91 15.17 11.24
C ILE A 736 13.99 14.87 10.06
N TYR A 737 12.79 15.44 10.06
CA TYR A 737 11.76 15.22 9.07
C TYR A 737 11.57 16.50 8.24
N VAL A 738 11.69 16.41 6.92
CA VAL A 738 11.57 17.55 6.00
C VAL A 738 10.46 17.31 4.99
N ALA A 739 9.43 18.14 5.04
CA ALA A 739 8.37 18.19 4.05
C ALA A 739 8.90 18.97 2.82
N CYS A 740 9.29 18.22 1.78
CA CYS A 740 9.97 18.71 0.59
C CYS A 740 9.00 19.14 -0.54
N GLY A 741 7.81 19.64 -0.19
CA GLY A 741 6.83 20.16 -1.14
C GLY A 741 6.37 19.07 -2.10
N GLY A 742 6.33 19.40 -3.39
CA GLY A 742 5.98 18.45 -4.45
C GLY A 742 6.85 17.18 -4.51
N TYR A 743 7.99 17.11 -3.83
CA TYR A 743 8.76 15.86 -3.74
C TYR A 743 8.21 14.87 -2.71
N GLY A 744 7.56 15.31 -1.61
CA GLY A 744 7.10 14.44 -0.52
C GLY A 744 7.95 14.56 0.76
N LEU A 745 7.96 13.52 1.60
CA LEU A 745 8.70 13.50 2.87
C LEU A 745 10.11 12.95 2.69
N VAL A 746 11.10 13.62 3.28
CA VAL A 746 12.48 13.16 3.42
C VAL A 746 12.84 13.08 4.90
N VAL A 747 13.51 12.00 5.31
CA VAL A 747 14.06 11.80 6.66
C VAL A 747 15.57 11.91 6.59
N LEU A 748 16.15 12.72 7.49
CA LEU A 748 17.59 12.91 7.63
C LEU A 748 18.09 12.41 8.98
N ASP A 749 19.38 12.09 9.05
CA ASP A 749 20.13 12.05 10.31
C ASP A 749 20.43 13.49 10.82
N LYS A 750 21.16 13.63 11.94
CA LYS A 750 21.45 14.95 12.54
C LYS A 750 22.57 15.68 11.78
N GLU A 751 23.26 14.99 10.89
CA GLU A 751 24.40 15.37 10.06
C GLU A 751 23.99 15.91 8.69
N GLY A 752 22.81 15.51 8.19
CA GLY A 752 22.15 16.01 6.98
C GLY A 752 22.02 14.99 5.84
N HIS A 753 22.39 13.73 6.06
CA HIS A 753 22.28 12.68 5.04
C HIS A 753 20.85 12.13 4.99
N VAL A 754 20.39 11.76 3.79
CA VAL A 754 19.08 11.12 3.60
C VAL A 754 19.13 9.68 4.12
N VAL A 755 18.35 9.42 5.17
CA VAL A 755 18.16 8.09 5.76
C VAL A 755 17.14 7.30 4.95
N CYS A 756 15.98 7.90 4.71
CA CYS A 756 14.94 7.36 3.85
C CYS A 756 14.02 8.49 3.35
N HIS A 757 13.21 8.22 2.33
CA HIS A 757 12.25 9.18 1.79
C HIS A 757 11.02 8.46 1.24
N ARG A 758 9.90 9.17 1.13
CA ARG A 758 8.73 8.71 0.40
C ARG A 758 8.25 9.84 -0.49
N LYS A 759 8.16 9.57 -1.80
CA LYS A 759 7.73 10.60 -2.73
C LYS A 759 6.26 10.95 -2.52
N ALA A 760 5.91 12.19 -2.81
CA ALA A 760 4.54 12.59 -2.98
C ALA A 760 3.90 11.79 -4.13
N ASN A 761 2.63 11.43 -3.95
CA ASN A 761 1.75 10.95 -4.99
C ASN A 761 1.86 11.94 -6.17
N ALA A 762 2.26 11.46 -7.36
CA ALA A 762 2.91 12.28 -8.38
C ALA A 762 2.28 13.66 -8.62
N TYR A 763 3.11 14.72 -8.54
CA TYR A 763 2.72 16.10 -8.83
C TYR A 763 2.21 16.22 -10.27
N ASN A 764 0.89 16.14 -10.44
CA ASN A 764 0.21 16.40 -11.70
C ASN A 764 -0.10 17.89 -11.80
N ALA A 765 0.51 18.60 -12.76
CA ALA A 765 0.29 20.03 -12.97
C ALA A 765 -1.15 20.41 -13.40
N LYS A 766 -2.00 19.41 -13.72
CA LYS A 766 -3.43 19.59 -14.03
C LYS A 766 -4.33 19.50 -12.78
N ASP A 767 -3.97 18.61 -11.85
CA ASP A 767 -4.81 18.25 -10.69
C ASP A 767 -4.21 18.75 -9.35
N ASN A 768 -2.99 19.30 -9.38
CA ASN A 768 -2.22 19.98 -8.33
C ASN A 768 -2.01 19.22 -6.99
N SER A 769 -2.37 17.95 -6.95
CA SER A 769 -2.28 17.05 -5.80
C SER A 769 -0.86 16.80 -5.26
N GLY A 770 -0.75 16.60 -3.93
CA GLY A 770 0.38 15.91 -3.29
C GLY A 770 1.51 16.74 -2.66
N SER A 771 1.47 18.07 -2.62
CA SER A 771 2.57 18.85 -2.01
C SER A 771 2.67 18.65 -0.48
N ALA A 772 3.80 18.14 0.00
CA ALA A 772 4.13 18.09 1.43
C ALA A 772 4.47 19.51 1.94
N ASN A 773 3.49 20.16 2.58
CA ASN A 773 3.53 21.56 2.97
C ASN A 773 4.03 21.78 4.41
N TYR A 774 3.80 20.81 5.29
CA TYR A 774 4.20 20.87 6.69
C TYR A 774 4.41 19.48 7.28
N VAL A 775 5.19 19.37 8.35
CA VAL A 775 5.34 18.13 9.12
C VAL A 775 5.42 18.44 10.60
N ALA A 776 4.75 17.63 11.42
CA ALA A 776 4.88 17.55 12.86
C ALA A 776 5.34 16.14 13.27
N VAL A 777 5.91 16.01 14.46
CA VAL A 777 6.34 14.74 15.05
C VAL A 777 5.73 14.63 16.45
N ASP A 778 5.27 13.44 16.84
CA ASP A 778 4.77 13.18 18.18
C ASP A 778 4.94 11.70 18.58
N ILE A 779 4.86 11.42 19.88
CA ILE A 779 5.02 10.09 20.50
C ILE A 779 3.65 9.51 20.85
N VAL A 780 3.08 8.71 19.95
CA VAL A 780 1.80 8.02 20.21
C VAL A 780 2.08 6.63 20.77
N ASN A 781 1.55 6.34 21.97
CA ASN A 781 1.74 5.06 22.68
C ASN A 781 3.21 4.64 22.89
N GLY A 782 4.14 5.61 22.97
CA GLY A 782 5.57 5.36 23.12
C GLY A 782 6.35 5.17 21.81
N GLU A 783 5.71 5.37 20.66
CA GLU A 783 6.35 5.26 19.34
C GLU A 783 6.31 6.61 18.58
N GLU A 784 7.40 6.96 17.90
CA GLU A 784 7.51 8.23 17.14
C GLU A 784 6.81 8.12 15.77
N TYR A 785 5.90 9.06 15.49
CA TYR A 785 5.21 9.19 14.21
C TYR A 785 5.42 10.58 13.61
N ALA A 786 5.53 10.62 12.28
CA ALA A 786 5.60 11.85 11.50
C ALA A 786 4.26 12.10 10.79
N PHE A 787 3.65 13.25 11.09
CA PHE A 787 2.34 13.67 10.60
C PHE A 787 2.55 14.78 9.57
N VAL A 788 2.17 14.55 8.31
CA VAL A 788 2.53 15.43 7.19
C VAL A 788 1.27 16.02 6.56
N ALA A 789 1.19 17.35 6.50
CA ALA A 789 0.18 18.08 5.74
C ALA A 789 0.53 18.04 4.25
N TYR A 790 -0.28 17.34 3.46
CA TYR A 790 -0.01 16.93 2.08
C TYR A 790 -0.80 17.74 1.03
N GLY A 791 -1.13 18.99 1.36
CA GLY A 791 -1.91 19.86 0.49
C GLY A 791 -3.28 19.22 0.22
N GLN A 792 -3.62 19.05 -1.07
CA GLN A 792 -4.91 18.48 -1.47
C GLN A 792 -5.07 16.98 -1.11
N ASN A 793 -3.97 16.29 -0.78
CA ASN A 793 -3.99 14.92 -0.25
C ASN A 793 -4.02 14.90 1.30
N ARG A 794 -4.63 15.94 1.89
CA ARG A 794 -4.86 16.19 3.32
C ARG A 794 -3.69 15.81 4.24
N VAL A 795 -3.72 14.61 4.83
CA VAL A 795 -2.74 14.15 5.82
C VAL A 795 -2.28 12.74 5.49
N GLN A 796 -0.96 12.52 5.58
CA GLN A 796 -0.37 11.17 5.63
C GLN A 796 0.44 11.02 6.92
N VAL A 797 0.41 9.82 7.49
CA VAL A 797 1.08 9.47 8.74
C VAL A 797 2.09 8.37 8.48
N PHE A 798 3.33 8.62 8.90
CA PHE A 798 4.44 7.68 8.77
C PHE A 798 5.07 7.33 10.10
N LYS A 799 5.82 6.24 10.08
CA LYS A 799 6.74 5.83 11.14
C LYS A 799 8.06 5.42 10.51
N VAL A 800 9.19 5.84 11.07
CA VAL A 800 10.49 5.30 10.69
C VAL A 800 10.68 3.97 11.41
N THR A 801 10.66 2.87 10.67
CA THR A 801 10.79 1.52 11.21
C THR A 801 12.16 0.94 10.92
N LYS A 802 12.80 0.40 11.97
CA LYS A 802 13.97 -0.48 11.91
C LYS A 802 13.94 -1.45 13.09
N THR A 803 14.35 -2.70 12.89
CA THR A 803 14.73 -3.59 13.99
C THR A 803 16.17 -3.29 14.41
N LYS A 804 16.41 -3.17 15.72
CA LYS A 804 17.76 -3.07 16.31
C LYS A 804 18.36 -4.47 16.47
#